data_AF-A0A6J1I0H6-F1
#
_entry.id   AF-A0A6J1I0H6-F1
#
_cell.length_a   1.000
_cell.length_b   1.000
_cell.length_c   1.000
_cell.angle_alpha   90.00
_cell.angle_beta   90.00
_cell.angle_gamma   90.00
#
_symmetry.space_group_name_H-M   'P 1'
#
loop_
_entity.id
_entity.type
_entity.pdbx_description
1 polymer ?
#
loop_
_entity_poly.entity_id
_entity_poly.type
_entity_poly.pdbx_seq_one_letter_code
_entity_poly.pdbx_strand_id
1 'polypeptide(L)'
;MLVFWVWRIVIKARVVVFALFFGVWMPLGVIGVSRNTSVVNVGVLFTHDSVIGRSAQPAILAAMDDVNADNSVLPGTKLNLILHDTNCSGFLGTVEDWLPSILDSFETNNHDVMNHLQGVVALRHHTPDSNLKNNFASKWNTTSFNSYALYAYDSVWLAARALHTYFQEGGNVSFSNDPKLHENNGSKLQLTSLRVFNGGEQLLETIKRTKFKGVSGLVQFGDDRNLIHPAYDIMNIGGTGMRRIGYWTNYSGLSTMTPESSYSKPLNATPNGHLYTVIWPGEATAVPRGWVFPHNGKPLQIVVPNRVNYKAFVIKDKSPLGVKGYCIDVFEAAINLLPYPVPHAYILKGDDSLDYNNLVYDVSQNRYDAAVGDIMIVTNRTKYVDFTQPFMESGLVVVTVVKEKKSSPWAFLSPFTVQMWAVTAILFVFVGAVVWILEHRSNEEFRGSPRQQIITVFWFSFSTMFFSHKENTVSTLGRSVLIIWLFVVLIINSSYTAGLTSILTVQQLTSKVEGIDSLISSTDAVGIQEGSFSLNYLIHELNIAASRIVQLKSQEEYMDALRRGPANGGVAAIVDELPYVELFLSGTNCVFRTVGQEFTKSGWGFAFLRDSPLAVDLSTAILQLSEKGDLQKIHDKWLSRTDCSKNLNQVDAIQLSLTNFWGLFLICSIACIVALLIFFGRVAFQYRRATPEAQPEVEETQPDRTGCFSRTTSFIQFLDKKEVKKAKGKSIDINPAGQSSEGHPDELKKAKGKSIDINPVGQSSEGHPDSQPR
;
A
#
# COMPACT_ATOMS: atom_id res chain seq x y z
N MET A 1 -2.55 -105.61 40.18
CA MET A 1 -1.89 -105.56 38.85
C MET A 1 -2.65 -106.32 37.75
N LEU A 2 -3.96 -106.59 37.87
CA LEU A 2 -4.73 -107.33 36.82
C LEU A 2 -5.63 -106.43 35.95
N VAL A 3 -6.19 -105.35 36.52
CA VAL A 3 -7.19 -104.48 35.86
C VAL A 3 -6.60 -103.67 34.69
N PHE A 4 -5.33 -103.25 34.77
CA PHE A 4 -4.67 -102.47 33.71
C PHE A 4 -4.31 -103.29 32.45
N TRP A 5 -4.26 -104.62 32.53
CA TRP A 5 -3.93 -105.46 31.38
C TRP A 5 -5.16 -105.74 30.51
N VAL A 6 -6.31 -105.99 31.15
CA VAL A 6 -7.60 -106.22 30.48
C VAL A 6 -8.05 -104.98 29.68
N TRP A 7 -7.88 -103.77 30.23
CA TRP A 7 -8.30 -102.54 29.54
C TRP A 7 -7.53 -102.27 28.23
N ARG A 8 -6.23 -102.63 28.17
CA ARG A 8 -5.41 -102.46 26.96
C ARG A 8 -5.77 -103.41 25.82
N ILE A 9 -6.33 -104.58 26.11
CA ILE A 9 -6.76 -105.57 25.10
C ILE A 9 -8.10 -105.16 24.48
N VAL A 10 -9.06 -104.70 25.29
CA VAL A 10 -10.40 -104.28 24.81
C VAL A 10 -10.32 -103.09 23.84
N ILE A 11 -9.38 -102.15 24.05
CA ILE A 11 -9.20 -101.00 23.15
C ILE A 11 -8.60 -101.43 21.80
N LYS A 12 -7.60 -102.33 21.78
CA LYS A 12 -7.02 -102.83 20.52
C LYS A 12 -8.01 -103.70 19.72
N ALA A 13 -8.85 -104.47 20.39
CA ALA A 13 -9.89 -105.26 19.72
C ALA A 13 -10.94 -104.39 19.00
N ARG A 14 -11.34 -103.25 19.58
CA ARG A 14 -12.32 -102.34 18.96
C ARG A 14 -11.80 -101.60 17.72
N VAL A 15 -10.50 -101.32 17.64
CA VAL A 15 -9.92 -100.62 16.48
C VAL A 15 -9.80 -101.56 15.25
N VAL A 16 -9.46 -102.83 15.45
CA VAL A 16 -9.33 -103.81 14.34
C VAL A 16 -10.68 -104.17 13.74
N VAL A 17 -11.74 -104.28 14.54
CA VAL A 17 -13.10 -104.56 14.04
C VAL A 17 -13.67 -103.37 13.26
N PHE A 18 -13.31 -102.13 13.61
CA PHE A 18 -13.75 -100.94 12.86
C PHE A 18 -13.00 -100.75 11.52
N ALA A 19 -11.77 -101.27 11.41
CA ALA A 19 -10.97 -101.21 10.19
C ALA A 19 -11.35 -102.28 9.14
N LEU A 20 -11.94 -103.41 9.56
CA LEU A 20 -12.28 -104.53 8.68
C LEU A 20 -13.71 -104.49 8.09
N PHE A 21 -14.54 -103.52 8.49
CA PHE A 21 -15.92 -103.39 7.99
C PHE A 21 -16.12 -102.32 6.89
N PHE A 22 -15.06 -101.63 6.48
CA PHE A 22 -15.07 -100.66 5.37
C PHE A 22 -14.11 -101.02 4.21
N GLY A 23 -13.58 -102.24 4.20
CA GLY A 23 -13.00 -102.85 3.01
C GLY A 23 -14.06 -103.68 2.29
N VAL A 24 -14.25 -103.44 0.99
CA VAL A 24 -15.24 -104.11 0.12
C VAL A 24 -16.71 -103.71 0.38
N TRP A 25 -17.04 -102.46 0.09
CA TRP A 25 -18.14 -102.28 -0.87
C TRP A 25 -17.81 -101.16 -1.87
N MET A 26 -17.90 -101.52 -3.15
CA MET A 26 -17.65 -100.65 -4.28
C MET A 26 -19.02 -100.18 -4.80
N PRO A 27 -19.51 -98.98 -4.43
CA PRO A 27 -20.41 -98.28 -5.33
C PRO A 27 -19.58 -97.89 -6.56
N LEU A 28 -20.19 -98.05 -7.74
CA LEU A 28 -19.54 -97.80 -9.01
C LEU A 28 -18.85 -96.43 -9.01
N GLY A 29 -17.71 -96.36 -9.68
CA GLY A 29 -17.25 -95.10 -10.24
C GLY A 29 -18.31 -94.60 -11.21
N VAL A 30 -19.26 -93.80 -10.70
CA VAL A 30 -19.87 -92.75 -11.49
C VAL A 30 -18.69 -91.87 -11.86
N ILE A 31 -18.19 -92.10 -13.08
CA ILE A 31 -17.54 -91.05 -13.84
C ILE A 31 -18.58 -89.95 -13.88
N GLY A 32 -18.45 -89.01 -12.93
CA GLY A 32 -19.05 -87.71 -13.03
C GLY A 32 -18.39 -87.08 -14.21
N VAL A 33 -18.89 -87.42 -15.41
CA VAL A 33 -18.58 -86.74 -16.65
C VAL A 33 -18.79 -85.28 -16.30
N SER A 34 -17.68 -84.53 -16.19
CA SER A 34 -17.76 -83.09 -16.05
C SER A 34 -18.67 -82.65 -17.17
N ARG A 35 -19.83 -82.11 -16.80
CA ARG A 35 -20.88 -81.80 -17.75
C ARG A 35 -20.42 -80.54 -18.46
N ASN A 36 -19.48 -80.71 -19.41
CA ASN A 36 -18.82 -79.64 -20.13
C ASN A 36 -19.90 -78.66 -20.54
N THR A 37 -19.89 -77.49 -19.90
CA THR A 37 -20.86 -76.45 -20.16
C THR A 37 -20.56 -75.96 -21.56
N SER A 38 -21.34 -76.45 -22.53
CA SER A 38 -21.17 -76.15 -23.95
C SER A 38 -21.23 -74.65 -24.25
N VAL A 39 -21.81 -73.87 -23.33
CA VAL A 39 -21.74 -72.41 -23.28
C VAL A 39 -21.44 -71.97 -21.84
N VAL A 40 -20.50 -71.04 -21.68
CA VAL A 40 -20.26 -70.29 -20.46
C VAL A 40 -20.76 -68.86 -20.66
N ASN A 41 -21.72 -68.45 -19.85
CA ASN A 41 -22.30 -67.11 -19.89
C ASN A 41 -21.58 -66.19 -18.90
N VAL A 42 -21.05 -65.07 -19.38
CA VAL A 42 -20.43 -64.03 -18.54
C VAL A 42 -21.22 -62.74 -18.71
N GLY A 43 -21.70 -62.17 -17.59
CA GLY A 43 -22.35 -60.86 -17.58
C GLY A 43 -21.32 -59.74 -17.67
N VAL A 44 -21.59 -58.74 -18.50
CA VAL A 44 -20.71 -57.59 -18.75
C VAL A 44 -21.50 -56.31 -18.51
N LEU A 45 -21.05 -55.48 -17.56
CA LEU A 45 -21.79 -54.33 -17.03
C LEU A 45 -20.96 -53.04 -17.20
N PHE A 46 -21.40 -52.13 -18.08
CA PHE A 46 -20.82 -50.80 -18.26
C PHE A 46 -21.83 -49.85 -18.93
N THR A 47 -21.49 -48.57 -19.05
CA THR A 47 -22.33 -47.55 -19.71
C THR A 47 -22.12 -47.55 -21.21
N HIS A 48 -23.08 -48.04 -21.99
CA HIS A 48 -22.90 -48.20 -23.45
C HIS A 48 -22.72 -46.84 -24.15
N ASP A 49 -23.53 -45.84 -23.80
CA ASP A 49 -23.53 -44.52 -24.45
C ASP A 49 -22.41 -43.56 -24.01
N SER A 50 -21.48 -44.01 -23.17
CA SER A 50 -20.27 -43.25 -22.84
C SER A 50 -19.21 -43.35 -23.95
N VAL A 51 -18.23 -42.44 -23.99
CA VAL A 51 -17.11 -42.55 -24.97
C VAL A 51 -16.27 -43.82 -24.73
N ILE A 52 -16.10 -44.22 -23.47
CA ILE A 52 -15.47 -45.49 -23.11
C ILE A 52 -16.32 -46.65 -23.66
N GLY A 53 -17.65 -46.62 -23.43
CA GLY A 53 -18.59 -47.64 -23.89
C GLY A 53 -18.64 -47.81 -25.41
N ARG A 54 -18.70 -46.71 -26.16
CA ARG A 54 -18.69 -46.70 -27.65
C ARG A 54 -17.41 -47.29 -28.26
N SER A 55 -16.33 -47.36 -27.48
CA SER A 55 -15.06 -47.96 -27.89
C SER A 55 -14.93 -49.40 -27.37
N ALA A 56 -15.33 -49.65 -26.12
CA ALA A 56 -15.24 -50.94 -25.45
C ALA A 56 -16.27 -51.97 -25.94
N GLN A 57 -17.54 -51.58 -26.12
CA GLN A 57 -18.63 -52.48 -26.54
C GLN A 57 -18.30 -53.26 -27.83
N PRO A 58 -17.93 -52.61 -28.95
CA PRO A 58 -17.63 -53.36 -30.17
C PRO A 58 -16.33 -54.19 -30.01
N ALA A 59 -15.33 -53.69 -29.28
CA ALA A 59 -14.09 -54.43 -29.03
C ALA A 59 -14.31 -55.72 -28.21
N ILE A 60 -15.21 -55.68 -27.23
CA ILE A 60 -15.64 -56.84 -26.43
C ILE A 60 -16.34 -57.89 -27.31
N LEU A 61 -17.20 -57.46 -28.24
CA LEU A 61 -17.88 -58.37 -29.18
C LEU A 61 -16.88 -59.05 -30.13
N ALA A 62 -15.96 -58.30 -30.72
CA ALA A 62 -14.93 -58.90 -31.58
C ALA A 62 -13.98 -59.83 -30.82
N ALA A 63 -13.65 -59.52 -29.56
CA ALA A 63 -12.88 -60.43 -28.72
C ALA A 63 -13.64 -61.73 -28.42
N MET A 64 -14.95 -61.68 -28.22
CA MET A 64 -15.79 -62.87 -28.06
C MET A 64 -15.77 -63.75 -29.33
N ASP A 65 -15.84 -63.14 -30.51
CA ASP A 65 -15.80 -63.88 -31.78
C ASP A 65 -14.41 -64.48 -32.04
N ASP A 66 -13.33 -63.71 -31.88
CA ASP A 66 -11.94 -64.20 -32.06
C ASP A 66 -11.58 -65.27 -30.99
N VAL A 67 -12.06 -65.17 -29.74
CA VAL A 67 -11.91 -66.23 -28.71
C VAL A 67 -12.68 -67.50 -29.07
N ASN A 68 -13.92 -67.38 -29.57
CA ASN A 68 -14.73 -68.54 -29.97
C ASN A 68 -14.22 -69.21 -31.26
N ALA A 69 -13.43 -68.50 -32.08
CA ALA A 69 -12.73 -69.06 -33.22
C ALA A 69 -11.44 -69.81 -32.83
N ASP A 70 -10.82 -69.46 -31.70
CA ASP A 70 -9.59 -70.09 -31.20
C ASP A 70 -9.88 -71.30 -30.30
N ASN A 71 -9.90 -72.49 -30.91
CA ASN A 71 -10.05 -73.77 -30.23
C ASN A 71 -8.99 -74.06 -29.15
N SER A 72 -7.89 -73.29 -29.05
CA SER A 72 -6.89 -73.46 -28.00
C SER A 72 -7.33 -72.89 -26.65
N VAL A 73 -8.24 -71.90 -26.62
CA VAL A 73 -8.63 -71.19 -25.38
C VAL A 73 -9.85 -71.79 -24.70
N LEU A 74 -10.88 -72.27 -25.40
CA LEU A 74 -12.02 -72.94 -24.74
C LEU A 74 -12.46 -74.18 -25.54
N PRO A 75 -11.68 -75.29 -25.51
CA PRO A 75 -11.95 -76.46 -26.32
C PRO A 75 -13.30 -77.12 -25.96
N GLY A 76 -14.28 -77.00 -26.85
CA GLY A 76 -15.63 -77.56 -26.69
C GLY A 76 -16.61 -76.71 -25.85
N THR A 77 -16.21 -75.50 -25.45
CA THR A 77 -17.03 -74.58 -24.64
C THR A 77 -17.08 -73.22 -25.32
N LYS A 78 -18.27 -72.72 -25.66
CA LYS A 78 -18.42 -71.36 -26.22
C LYS A 78 -18.48 -70.31 -25.12
N LEU A 79 -17.79 -69.19 -25.30
CA LEU A 79 -17.96 -68.00 -24.47
C LEU A 79 -19.13 -67.17 -25.00
N ASN A 80 -20.08 -66.83 -24.14
CA ASN A 80 -21.21 -65.95 -24.45
C ASN A 80 -21.23 -64.76 -23.49
N LEU A 81 -21.18 -63.54 -24.04
CA LEU A 81 -21.14 -62.31 -23.26
C LEU A 81 -22.52 -61.64 -23.22
N ILE A 82 -23.09 -61.50 -22.02
CA ILE A 82 -24.37 -60.85 -21.79
C ILE A 82 -24.11 -59.40 -21.39
N LEU A 83 -24.15 -58.51 -22.39
CA LEU A 83 -23.99 -57.06 -22.22
C LEU A 83 -25.24 -56.46 -21.54
N HIS A 84 -25.03 -55.67 -20.48
CA HIS A 84 -26.09 -54.93 -19.81
C HIS A 84 -25.65 -53.49 -19.53
N ASP A 85 -26.41 -52.52 -20.05
CA ASP A 85 -26.15 -51.11 -19.81
C ASP A 85 -26.45 -50.75 -18.35
N THR A 86 -25.54 -50.08 -17.67
CA THR A 86 -25.77 -49.61 -16.30
C THR A 86 -26.58 -48.32 -16.24
N ASN A 87 -26.74 -47.59 -17.37
CA ASN A 87 -27.45 -46.31 -17.48
C ASN A 87 -26.99 -45.26 -16.43
N CYS A 88 -25.73 -45.33 -16.01
CA CYS A 88 -25.12 -44.41 -15.06
C CYS A 88 -24.63 -43.14 -15.79
N SER A 89 -25.42 -42.06 -15.75
CA SER A 89 -25.02 -40.75 -16.29
C SER A 89 -24.02 -39.96 -15.40
N GLY A 90 -23.59 -40.54 -14.28
CA GLY A 90 -22.91 -39.82 -13.21
C GLY A 90 -21.44 -40.19 -13.02
N PHE A 91 -20.53 -39.62 -13.83
CA PHE A 91 -19.24 -39.12 -13.32
C PHE A 91 -18.60 -38.10 -14.27
N LEU A 92 -18.46 -36.85 -13.82
CA LEU A 92 -17.83 -35.74 -14.57
C LEU A 92 -16.44 -35.47 -13.99
N GLY A 93 -15.60 -36.53 -13.88
CA GLY A 93 -14.56 -36.59 -12.84
C GLY A 93 -13.21 -37.21 -13.22
N THR A 94 -12.83 -37.24 -14.51
CA THR A 94 -11.40 -37.31 -14.92
C THR A 94 -11.23 -36.70 -16.31
N VAL A 95 -10.99 -35.38 -16.38
CA VAL A 95 -11.00 -34.64 -17.66
C VAL A 95 -9.73 -34.90 -18.50
N GLU A 96 -8.63 -35.35 -17.88
CA GLU A 96 -7.30 -35.38 -18.53
C GLU A 96 -6.99 -36.64 -19.36
N ASP A 97 -7.31 -37.86 -18.91
CA ASP A 97 -7.07 -39.12 -19.65
C ASP A 97 -8.16 -39.43 -20.69
N TRP A 98 -9.34 -38.84 -20.50
CA TRP A 98 -10.44 -38.97 -21.45
C TRP A 98 -10.17 -38.18 -22.74
N LEU A 99 -9.62 -36.97 -22.66
CA LEU A 99 -9.48 -36.06 -23.81
C LEU A 99 -8.67 -36.65 -24.99
N PRO A 100 -7.49 -37.28 -24.82
CA PRO A 100 -6.81 -37.95 -25.93
C PRO A 100 -7.62 -39.08 -26.52
N SER A 101 -8.34 -39.84 -25.68
CA SER A 101 -9.17 -40.98 -26.09
C SER A 101 -10.43 -40.54 -26.86
N ILE A 102 -10.90 -39.31 -26.65
CA ILE A 102 -11.91 -38.62 -27.48
C ILE A 102 -11.29 -38.24 -28.83
N LEU A 103 -10.14 -37.56 -28.81
CA LEU A 103 -9.50 -37.02 -30.01
C LEU A 103 -9.00 -38.13 -30.96
N ASP A 104 -8.55 -39.28 -30.42
CA ASP A 104 -8.24 -40.49 -31.19
C ASP A 104 -9.50 -41.11 -31.83
N SER A 105 -10.72 -40.79 -31.33
CA SER A 105 -12.01 -41.28 -31.86
C SER A 105 -12.79 -40.27 -32.73
N PHE A 106 -12.34 -39.01 -32.79
CA PHE A 106 -12.87 -38.05 -33.74
C PHE A 106 -12.08 -38.13 -35.04
N GLU A 107 -12.78 -38.27 -36.17
CA GLU A 107 -12.16 -38.09 -37.47
C GLU A 107 -11.55 -36.68 -37.54
N THR A 108 -10.23 -36.63 -37.68
CA THR A 108 -9.40 -35.43 -37.53
C THR A 108 -9.71 -34.43 -38.64
N ASN A 109 -10.60 -33.47 -38.38
CA ASN A 109 -10.83 -32.31 -39.27
C ASN A 109 -11.51 -31.08 -38.63
N ASN A 110 -11.96 -31.13 -37.37
CA ASN A 110 -12.64 -29.98 -36.77
C ASN A 110 -11.63 -28.94 -36.22
N HIS A 111 -11.09 -28.13 -37.12
CA HIS A 111 -10.10 -27.08 -36.84
C HIS A 111 -10.49 -26.16 -35.68
N ASP A 112 -11.78 -25.82 -35.54
CA ASP A 112 -12.25 -24.94 -34.47
C ASP A 112 -12.00 -25.55 -33.08
N VAL A 113 -12.27 -26.85 -32.91
CA VAL A 113 -12.03 -27.54 -31.63
C VAL A 113 -10.54 -27.60 -31.31
N MET A 114 -9.70 -27.89 -32.31
CA MET A 114 -8.24 -27.95 -32.14
C MET A 114 -7.65 -26.58 -31.76
N ASN A 115 -8.14 -25.49 -32.36
CA ASN A 115 -7.74 -24.12 -32.02
C ASN A 115 -8.05 -23.74 -30.56
N HIS A 116 -9.15 -24.25 -29.99
CA HIS A 116 -9.50 -24.03 -28.58
C HIS A 116 -8.67 -24.89 -27.62
N LEU A 117 -8.18 -26.05 -28.07
CA LEU A 117 -7.35 -26.97 -27.28
C LEU A 117 -5.83 -26.72 -27.46
N GLN A 118 -5.44 -25.65 -28.16
CA GLN A 118 -4.05 -25.32 -28.45
C GLN A 118 -3.21 -25.18 -27.17
N GLY A 119 -2.15 -25.97 -27.07
CA GLY A 119 -1.21 -25.97 -25.96
C GLY A 119 -1.63 -26.76 -24.72
N VAL A 120 -2.75 -27.49 -24.79
CA VAL A 120 -3.12 -28.46 -23.74
C VAL A 120 -2.11 -29.61 -23.71
N VAL A 121 -1.73 -30.01 -22.50
CA VAL A 121 -0.95 -31.23 -22.22
C VAL A 121 -1.90 -32.26 -21.64
N ALA A 122 -1.85 -33.49 -22.14
CA ALA A 122 -2.73 -34.58 -21.73
C ALA A 122 -1.96 -35.90 -21.62
N LEU A 123 -2.49 -36.82 -20.80
CA LEU A 123 -1.94 -38.15 -20.59
C LEU A 123 -2.78 -39.16 -21.36
N ARG A 124 -2.13 -40.14 -22.01
CA ARG A 124 -2.79 -41.26 -22.67
C ARG A 124 -2.13 -42.56 -22.26
N HIS A 125 -2.91 -43.56 -21.89
CA HIS A 125 -2.39 -44.90 -21.59
C HIS A 125 -1.51 -45.44 -22.74
N HIS A 126 -0.28 -45.84 -22.43
CA HIS A 126 0.67 -46.32 -23.42
C HIS A 126 0.32 -47.75 -23.87
N THR A 127 0.22 -47.97 -25.19
CA THR A 127 0.10 -49.30 -25.78
C THR A 127 1.20 -49.52 -26.82
N PRO A 128 2.00 -50.60 -26.71
CA PRO A 128 3.17 -50.81 -27.55
C PRO A 128 2.77 -51.05 -29.00
N ASP A 129 3.50 -50.43 -29.92
CA ASP A 129 3.26 -50.59 -31.35
C ASP A 129 3.71 -51.99 -31.78
N SER A 130 2.72 -52.86 -32.07
CA SER A 130 2.93 -54.29 -32.27
C SER A 130 2.14 -54.81 -33.46
N ASN A 131 2.61 -55.90 -34.07
CA ASN A 131 1.92 -56.53 -35.19
C ASN A 131 0.49 -57.01 -34.79
N LEU A 132 0.26 -57.36 -33.52
CA LEU A 132 -1.07 -57.71 -33.02
C LEU A 132 -2.00 -56.49 -33.02
N LYS A 133 -1.54 -55.35 -32.49
CA LYS A 133 -2.26 -54.06 -32.51
C LYS A 133 -2.55 -53.61 -33.94
N ASN A 134 -1.58 -53.69 -34.85
CA ASN A 134 -1.74 -53.30 -36.25
C ASN A 134 -2.70 -54.22 -37.02
N ASN A 135 -2.64 -55.54 -36.78
CA ASN A 135 -3.57 -56.50 -37.38
C ASN A 135 -5.00 -56.34 -36.84
N PHE A 136 -5.14 -56.02 -35.54
CA PHE A 136 -6.44 -55.71 -34.95
C PHE A 136 -6.99 -54.40 -35.55
N ALA A 137 -6.20 -53.33 -35.58
CA ALA A 137 -6.56 -52.05 -36.20
C ALA A 137 -6.94 -52.19 -37.69
N SER A 138 -6.25 -53.03 -38.47
CA SER A 138 -6.58 -53.24 -39.89
C SER A 138 -7.86 -54.05 -40.14
N LYS A 139 -8.26 -54.91 -39.19
CA LYS A 139 -9.61 -55.50 -39.16
C LYS A 139 -10.68 -54.49 -38.69
N TRP A 140 -10.28 -53.40 -38.02
CA TRP A 140 -11.15 -52.53 -37.24
C TRP A 140 -11.60 -51.28 -38.02
N ASN A 141 -12.64 -51.43 -38.85
CA ASN A 141 -13.15 -50.33 -39.68
C ASN A 141 -14.21 -49.45 -38.96
N THR A 142 -14.05 -49.18 -37.66
CA THR A 142 -14.95 -48.25 -36.92
C THR A 142 -14.18 -47.06 -36.34
N THR A 143 -14.86 -45.93 -36.23
CA THR A 143 -14.30 -44.63 -35.82
C THR A 143 -13.88 -44.56 -34.34
N SER A 144 -14.11 -45.60 -33.53
CA SER A 144 -13.90 -45.58 -32.06
C SER A 144 -12.64 -46.31 -31.57
N PHE A 145 -11.57 -46.34 -32.37
CA PHE A 145 -10.31 -46.99 -31.99
C PHE A 145 -9.49 -46.14 -31.00
N ASN A 146 -9.45 -46.54 -29.74
CA ASN A 146 -8.61 -45.92 -28.70
C ASN A 146 -8.02 -46.94 -27.71
N SER A 147 -7.28 -46.46 -26.71
CA SER A 147 -6.67 -47.28 -25.65
C SER A 147 -7.70 -48.15 -24.91
N TYR A 148 -8.88 -47.62 -24.59
CA TYR A 148 -9.92 -48.36 -23.89
C TYR A 148 -10.45 -49.55 -24.70
N ALA A 149 -10.58 -49.42 -26.03
CA ALA A 149 -10.93 -50.54 -26.91
C ALA A 149 -9.90 -51.68 -26.82
N LEU A 150 -8.60 -51.35 -26.82
CA LEU A 150 -7.51 -52.33 -26.73
C LEU A 150 -7.52 -53.09 -25.39
N TYR A 151 -7.69 -52.39 -24.26
CA TYR A 151 -7.79 -53.03 -22.95
C TYR A 151 -9.09 -53.83 -22.78
N ALA A 152 -10.21 -53.36 -23.33
CA ALA A 152 -11.48 -54.09 -23.30
C ALA A 152 -11.39 -55.41 -24.09
N TYR A 153 -10.75 -55.40 -25.26
CA TYR A 153 -10.46 -56.59 -26.06
C TYR A 153 -9.61 -57.61 -25.28
N ASP A 154 -8.47 -57.16 -24.73
CA ASP A 154 -7.58 -58.04 -23.96
C ASP A 154 -8.21 -58.54 -22.64
N SER A 155 -9.16 -57.80 -22.05
CA SER A 155 -9.88 -58.23 -20.84
C SER A 155 -10.76 -59.46 -21.09
N VAL A 156 -11.36 -59.58 -22.28
CA VAL A 156 -12.11 -60.79 -22.68
C VAL A 156 -11.16 -61.97 -22.88
N TRP A 157 -9.99 -61.75 -23.51
CA TRP A 157 -8.96 -62.79 -23.65
C TRP A 157 -8.39 -63.25 -22.31
N LEU A 158 -8.17 -62.32 -21.37
CA LEU A 158 -7.78 -62.63 -19.99
C LEU A 158 -8.83 -63.50 -19.30
N ALA A 159 -10.10 -63.11 -19.35
CA ALA A 159 -11.21 -63.87 -18.76
C ALA A 159 -11.33 -65.27 -19.37
N ALA A 160 -11.24 -65.39 -20.70
CA ALA A 160 -11.31 -66.67 -21.40
C ALA A 160 -10.16 -67.62 -21.02
N ARG A 161 -8.92 -67.11 -20.97
CA ARG A 161 -7.73 -67.88 -20.53
C ARG A 161 -7.78 -68.26 -19.06
N ALA A 162 -8.27 -67.38 -18.19
CA ALA A 162 -8.44 -67.70 -16.78
C ALA A 162 -9.53 -68.78 -16.57
N LEU A 163 -10.65 -68.70 -17.29
CA LEU A 163 -11.69 -69.73 -17.29
C LEU A 163 -11.17 -71.08 -17.82
N HIS A 164 -10.35 -71.07 -18.86
CA HIS A 164 -9.69 -72.28 -19.38
C HIS A 164 -8.90 -73.01 -18.30
N THR A 165 -7.97 -72.30 -17.65
CA THR A 165 -7.14 -72.86 -16.58
C THR A 165 -8.00 -73.29 -15.39
N TYR A 166 -9.01 -72.52 -15.00
CA TYR A 166 -9.95 -72.88 -13.94
C TYR A 166 -10.68 -74.20 -14.22
N PHE A 167 -11.16 -74.43 -15.45
CA PHE A 167 -11.80 -75.69 -15.83
C PHE A 167 -10.80 -76.86 -15.93
N GLN A 168 -9.56 -76.62 -16.38
CA GLN A 168 -8.51 -77.64 -16.38
C GLN A 168 -8.08 -78.08 -14.97
N GLU A 169 -8.07 -77.16 -14.00
CA GLU A 169 -7.80 -77.44 -12.59
C GLU A 169 -8.98 -78.13 -11.87
N GLY A 170 -10.06 -78.48 -12.59
CA GLY A 170 -11.23 -79.17 -12.05
C GLY A 170 -12.29 -78.25 -11.42
N GLY A 171 -12.21 -76.95 -11.67
CA GLY A 171 -13.16 -75.96 -11.18
C GLY A 171 -14.58 -76.18 -11.68
N ASN A 172 -15.57 -76.06 -10.79
CA ASN A 172 -16.98 -76.28 -11.08
C ASN A 172 -17.82 -75.02 -10.81
N VAL A 173 -18.61 -74.60 -11.81
CA VAL A 173 -19.45 -73.40 -11.72
C VAL A 173 -20.64 -73.63 -10.80
N SER A 174 -20.53 -73.21 -9.54
CA SER A 174 -21.60 -73.28 -8.54
C SER A 174 -21.78 -71.94 -7.83
N PHE A 175 -23.04 -71.64 -7.49
CA PHE A 175 -23.42 -70.36 -6.89
C PHE A 175 -24.16 -70.58 -5.57
N SER A 176 -23.85 -69.75 -4.56
CA SER A 176 -24.54 -69.71 -3.26
C SER A 176 -25.25 -68.36 -3.06
N ASN A 177 -26.15 -68.27 -2.09
CA ASN A 177 -26.79 -66.99 -1.74
C ASN A 177 -25.91 -66.26 -0.71
N ASP A 178 -25.72 -64.95 -0.87
CA ASP A 178 -24.96 -64.15 0.12
C ASP A 178 -25.79 -63.93 1.40
N PRO A 179 -25.35 -64.38 2.58
CA PRO A 179 -26.07 -64.14 3.83
C PRO A 179 -26.10 -62.66 4.26
N LYS A 180 -25.27 -61.78 3.66
CA LYS A 180 -25.23 -60.33 3.95
C LYS A 180 -26.24 -59.52 3.14
N LEU A 181 -26.84 -60.09 2.10
CA LEU A 181 -27.83 -59.41 1.27
C LEU A 181 -29.23 -59.62 1.85
N HIS A 182 -29.75 -58.58 2.50
CA HIS A 182 -31.09 -58.57 3.09
C HIS A 182 -32.10 -57.83 2.20
N GLU A 183 -33.35 -58.26 2.25
CA GLU A 183 -34.45 -57.67 1.51
C GLU A 183 -34.96 -56.41 2.23
N ASN A 184 -34.53 -55.23 1.77
CA ASN A 184 -35.13 -53.98 2.21
C ASN A 184 -36.42 -53.72 1.42
N ASN A 185 -37.57 -53.87 2.08
CA ASN A 185 -38.89 -53.60 1.52
C ASN A 185 -39.00 -52.16 0.98
N GLY A 186 -38.79 -52.00 -0.33
CA GLY A 186 -38.84 -50.71 -1.03
C GLY A 186 -37.85 -50.56 -2.19
N SER A 187 -36.77 -51.35 -2.25
CA SER A 187 -35.81 -51.27 -3.37
C SER A 187 -36.32 -52.02 -4.61
N LYS A 188 -36.44 -51.31 -5.75
CA LYS A 188 -36.78 -51.89 -7.06
C LYS A 188 -35.74 -52.90 -7.59
N LEU A 189 -34.54 -52.90 -7.00
CA LEU A 189 -33.46 -53.85 -7.24
C LEU A 189 -33.63 -55.05 -6.28
N GLN A 190 -33.86 -56.25 -6.83
CA GLN A 190 -33.92 -57.49 -6.05
C GLN A 190 -32.50 -57.97 -5.70
N LEU A 191 -31.78 -57.28 -4.80
CA LEU A 191 -30.41 -57.68 -4.41
C LEU A 191 -30.36 -59.11 -3.83
N THR A 192 -31.44 -59.58 -3.21
CA THR A 192 -31.61 -60.96 -2.72
C THR A 192 -31.58 -62.03 -3.82
N SER A 193 -31.72 -61.65 -5.10
CA SER A 193 -31.59 -62.56 -6.24
C SER A 193 -30.14 -62.79 -6.68
N LEU A 194 -29.20 -61.94 -6.23
CA LEU A 194 -27.78 -62.06 -6.56
C LEU A 194 -27.17 -63.27 -5.85
N ARG A 195 -26.45 -64.10 -6.60
CA ARG A 195 -25.76 -65.27 -6.08
C ARG A 195 -24.25 -65.11 -6.22
N VAL A 196 -23.52 -65.50 -5.18
CA VAL A 196 -22.05 -65.46 -5.13
C VAL A 196 -21.51 -66.69 -5.85
N PHE A 197 -20.53 -66.49 -6.74
CA PHE A 197 -19.81 -67.60 -7.37
C PHE A 197 -18.84 -68.23 -6.36
N ASN A 198 -19.05 -69.49 -6.00
CA ASN A 198 -18.27 -70.18 -4.96
C ASN A 198 -16.79 -70.36 -5.36
N GLY A 199 -16.51 -70.47 -6.67
CA GLY A 199 -15.15 -70.55 -7.20
C GLY A 199 -14.48 -69.20 -7.41
N GLY A 200 -15.08 -68.09 -6.96
CA GLY A 200 -14.62 -66.73 -7.25
C GLY A 200 -13.19 -66.43 -6.80
N GLU A 201 -12.79 -66.88 -5.61
CA GLU A 201 -11.42 -66.69 -5.12
C GLU A 201 -10.39 -67.50 -5.94
N GLN A 202 -10.73 -68.73 -6.32
CA GLN A 202 -9.88 -69.55 -7.19
C GLN A 202 -9.69 -68.89 -8.54
N LEU A 203 -10.79 -68.50 -9.20
CA LEU A 203 -10.74 -67.80 -10.49
C LEU A 203 -9.97 -66.47 -10.41
N LEU A 204 -10.08 -65.73 -9.30
CA LEU A 204 -9.30 -64.50 -9.09
C LEU A 204 -7.79 -64.78 -9.02
N GLU A 205 -7.36 -65.82 -8.31
CA GLU A 205 -5.96 -66.24 -8.30
C GLU A 205 -5.50 -66.77 -9.66
N THR A 206 -6.37 -67.45 -10.42
CA THR A 206 -6.09 -67.84 -11.81
C THR A 206 -5.92 -66.61 -12.73
N ILE A 207 -6.77 -65.57 -12.59
CA ILE A 207 -6.64 -64.29 -13.32
C ILE A 207 -5.29 -63.63 -12.99
N LYS A 208 -4.92 -63.50 -11.71
CA LYS A 208 -3.64 -62.91 -11.29
C LYS A 208 -2.43 -63.65 -11.86
N ARG A 209 -2.50 -64.98 -11.93
CA ARG A 209 -1.44 -65.86 -12.49
C ARG A 209 -1.40 -65.85 -14.02
N THR A 210 -2.46 -65.44 -14.69
CA THR A 210 -2.55 -65.48 -16.15
C THR A 210 -1.60 -64.44 -16.77
N LYS A 211 -0.70 -64.90 -17.62
CA LYS A 211 0.29 -64.08 -18.33
C LYS A 211 0.19 -64.32 -19.83
N PHE A 212 -0.04 -63.27 -20.62
CA PHE A 212 -0.06 -63.36 -22.08
C PHE A 212 0.32 -62.03 -22.74
N LYS A 213 0.61 -62.08 -24.04
CA LYS A 213 0.82 -60.90 -24.88
C LYS A 213 -0.44 -60.67 -25.71
N GLY A 214 -1.14 -59.57 -25.45
CA GLY A 214 -2.35 -59.15 -26.13
C GLY A 214 -2.11 -57.98 -27.09
N VAL A 215 -3.18 -57.28 -27.47
CA VAL A 215 -3.13 -56.08 -28.33
C VAL A 215 -2.68 -54.82 -27.57
N SER A 216 -2.93 -54.76 -26.25
CA SER A 216 -2.51 -53.66 -25.36
C SER A 216 -1.08 -53.86 -24.80
N GLY A 217 -0.42 -54.98 -25.10
CA GLY A 217 0.95 -55.28 -24.68
C GLY A 217 1.09 -56.58 -23.88
N LEU A 218 2.00 -56.59 -22.90
CA LEU A 218 2.16 -57.72 -21.99
C LEU A 218 1.18 -57.58 -20.81
N VAL A 219 0.19 -58.46 -20.73
CA VAL A 219 -0.76 -58.51 -19.62
C VAL A 219 -0.19 -59.43 -18.53
N GLN A 220 0.15 -58.84 -17.39
CA GLN A 220 0.60 -59.54 -16.18
C GLN A 220 0.27 -58.67 -14.96
N PHE A 221 -0.24 -59.28 -13.88
CA PHE A 221 -0.60 -58.59 -12.65
C PHE A 221 0.46 -58.76 -11.55
N GLY A 222 0.61 -57.73 -10.71
CA GLY A 222 1.40 -57.77 -9.47
C GLY A 222 0.63 -58.31 -8.28
N ASP A 223 1.30 -58.45 -7.14
CA ASP A 223 0.68 -58.84 -5.87
C ASP A 223 -0.37 -57.82 -5.38
N ASP A 224 -0.20 -56.55 -5.78
CA ASP A 224 -1.10 -55.42 -5.58
C ASP A 224 -2.36 -55.46 -6.47
N ARG A 225 -2.46 -56.46 -7.36
CA ARG A 225 -3.54 -56.66 -8.35
C ARG A 225 -3.57 -55.64 -9.49
N ASN A 226 -2.54 -54.81 -9.64
CA ASN A 226 -2.41 -53.88 -10.78
C ASN A 226 -1.62 -54.51 -11.92
N LEU A 227 -1.73 -53.94 -13.13
CA LEU A 227 -0.85 -54.28 -14.25
C LEU A 227 0.59 -53.91 -13.91
N ILE A 228 1.51 -54.85 -14.10
CA ILE A 228 2.95 -54.60 -13.95
C ILE A 228 3.42 -53.66 -15.06
N HIS A 229 4.27 -52.69 -14.70
CA HIS A 229 4.82 -51.68 -15.62
C HIS A 229 3.77 -50.77 -16.29
N PRO A 230 2.96 -50.01 -15.53
CA PRO A 230 2.11 -48.99 -16.10
C PRO A 230 2.95 -47.90 -16.76
N ALA A 231 2.53 -47.48 -17.94
CA ALA A 231 3.19 -46.47 -18.76
C ALA A 231 2.16 -45.55 -19.43
N TYR A 232 2.54 -44.29 -19.62
CA TYR A 232 1.71 -43.27 -20.26
C TYR A 232 2.48 -42.56 -21.36
N ASP A 233 1.84 -42.35 -22.49
CA ASP A 233 2.21 -41.34 -23.48
C ASP A 233 1.87 -39.96 -22.93
N ILE A 234 2.80 -39.01 -23.05
CA ILE A 234 2.55 -37.61 -22.74
C ILE A 234 2.32 -36.89 -24.08
N MET A 235 1.14 -36.29 -24.22
CA MET A 235 0.67 -35.65 -25.45
C MET A 235 0.58 -34.14 -25.26
N ASN A 236 0.91 -33.37 -26.30
CA ASN A 236 0.71 -31.93 -26.39
C ASN A 236 -0.10 -31.63 -27.66
N ILE A 237 -1.10 -30.77 -27.56
CA ILE A 237 -1.97 -30.40 -28.68
C ILE A 237 -1.40 -29.15 -29.36
N GLY A 238 -1.13 -29.26 -30.67
CA GLY A 238 -0.44 -28.21 -31.43
C GLY A 238 -0.88 -28.14 -32.89
N GLY A 239 -1.47 -27.01 -33.28
CA GLY A 239 -1.93 -26.74 -34.64
C GLY A 239 -3.12 -27.63 -35.00
N THR A 240 -2.88 -28.58 -35.92
CA THR A 240 -3.94 -29.45 -36.46
C THR A 240 -4.00 -30.84 -35.83
N GLY A 241 -3.15 -31.15 -34.84
CA GLY A 241 -3.06 -32.50 -34.29
C GLY A 241 -2.46 -32.63 -32.88
N MET A 242 -2.40 -33.87 -32.41
CA MET A 242 -1.74 -34.24 -31.15
C MET A 242 -0.32 -34.73 -31.42
N ARG A 243 0.65 -34.23 -30.64
CA ARG A 243 2.06 -34.65 -30.69
C ARG A 243 2.46 -35.33 -29.39
N ARG A 244 3.06 -36.53 -29.48
CA ARG A 244 3.70 -37.18 -28.33
C ARG A 244 4.99 -36.43 -27.97
N ILE A 245 5.12 -35.93 -26.74
CA ILE A 245 6.32 -35.22 -26.24
C ILE A 245 7.25 -36.10 -25.41
N GLY A 246 6.77 -37.28 -24.99
CA GLY A 246 7.56 -38.34 -24.37
C GLY A 246 6.67 -39.38 -23.68
N TYR A 247 7.26 -40.09 -22.74
CA TYR A 247 6.63 -41.16 -21.98
C TYR A 247 6.86 -40.93 -20.48
N TRP A 248 5.95 -41.44 -19.65
CA TRP A 248 6.16 -41.62 -18.22
C TRP A 248 6.05 -43.11 -17.88
N THR A 249 6.96 -43.61 -17.04
CA THR A 249 6.86 -44.95 -16.44
C THR A 249 7.25 -44.87 -14.97
N ASN A 250 6.81 -45.83 -14.14
CA ASN A 250 7.27 -45.91 -12.75
C ASN A 250 8.78 -46.21 -12.60
N TYR A 251 9.44 -46.60 -13.70
CA TYR A 251 10.82 -47.06 -13.75
C TYR A 251 11.79 -45.93 -14.11
N SER A 252 11.48 -45.18 -15.18
CA SER A 252 12.32 -44.10 -15.72
C SER A 252 11.86 -42.70 -15.30
N GLY A 253 10.66 -42.57 -14.73
CA GLY A 253 9.96 -41.29 -14.70
C GLY A 253 9.71 -40.76 -16.12
N LEU A 254 9.79 -39.45 -16.29
CA LEU A 254 9.67 -38.76 -17.57
C LEU A 254 10.88 -39.06 -18.48
N SER A 255 10.63 -39.57 -19.69
CA SER A 255 11.69 -39.90 -20.66
C SER A 255 11.21 -39.79 -22.11
N THR A 256 12.14 -39.59 -23.05
CA THR A 256 11.87 -39.73 -24.49
C THR A 256 12.08 -41.16 -25.00
N MET A 257 12.65 -42.05 -24.18
CA MET A 257 12.82 -43.48 -24.51
C MET A 257 11.51 -44.25 -24.36
N THR A 258 11.24 -45.20 -25.26
CA THR A 258 10.03 -46.02 -25.17
C THR A 258 10.07 -46.93 -23.93
N PRO A 259 8.92 -47.20 -23.27
CA PRO A 259 8.88 -47.97 -22.03
C PRO A 259 9.60 -49.32 -22.10
N GLU A 260 9.44 -50.08 -23.20
CA GLU A 260 10.03 -51.41 -23.38
C GLU A 260 11.56 -51.36 -23.41
N SER A 261 12.12 -50.32 -24.03
CA SER A 261 13.57 -50.08 -24.05
C SER A 261 14.10 -49.67 -22.68
N SER A 262 13.30 -48.91 -21.91
CA SER A 262 13.63 -48.50 -20.53
C SER A 262 13.70 -49.69 -19.57
N TYR A 263 12.72 -50.61 -19.62
CA TYR A 263 12.73 -51.81 -18.75
C TYR A 263 13.88 -52.79 -19.04
N SER A 264 14.54 -52.68 -20.21
CA SER A 264 15.71 -53.51 -20.56
C SER A 264 17.04 -53.02 -19.95
N LYS A 265 17.07 -51.80 -19.42
CA LYS A 265 18.25 -51.18 -18.80
C LYS A 265 18.22 -51.37 -17.28
N PRO A 266 19.36 -51.26 -16.56
CA PRO A 266 19.38 -51.31 -15.09
C PRO A 266 18.83 -50.02 -14.45
N LEU A 267 18.30 -50.15 -13.22
CA LEU A 267 17.53 -49.14 -12.47
C LEU A 267 18.25 -47.79 -12.27
N ASN A 268 19.59 -47.78 -12.33
CA ASN A 268 20.43 -46.64 -12.02
C ASN A 268 20.90 -45.86 -13.26
N ALA A 269 20.35 -46.13 -14.45
CA ALA A 269 20.58 -45.26 -15.61
C ALA A 269 19.86 -43.92 -15.39
N THR A 270 20.61 -42.81 -15.31
CA THR A 270 19.99 -41.48 -15.26
C THR A 270 19.04 -41.28 -16.44
N PRO A 271 17.84 -40.71 -16.24
CA PRO A 271 16.91 -40.41 -17.33
C PRO A 271 17.47 -39.27 -18.19
N ASN A 272 18.40 -39.61 -19.08
CA ASN A 272 19.00 -38.70 -20.05
C ASN A 272 17.98 -38.44 -21.16
N GLY A 273 17.05 -37.51 -20.90
CA GLY A 273 16.06 -37.08 -21.87
C GLY A 273 15.20 -35.96 -21.32
N HIS A 274 15.54 -34.72 -21.64
CA HIS A 274 14.54 -33.66 -21.63
C HIS A 274 13.41 -34.07 -22.60
N LEU A 275 12.16 -33.95 -22.18
CA LEU A 275 11.00 -34.14 -23.05
C LEU A 275 11.10 -33.22 -24.27
N TYR A 276 10.46 -33.60 -25.37
CA TYR A 276 10.33 -32.68 -26.51
C TYR A 276 9.60 -31.40 -26.08
N THR A 277 10.03 -30.26 -26.62
CA THR A 277 9.51 -28.94 -26.26
C THR A 277 7.98 -28.88 -26.33
N VAL A 278 7.37 -28.50 -25.21
CA VAL A 278 5.94 -28.24 -25.09
C VAL A 278 5.60 -26.94 -25.81
N ILE A 279 4.57 -26.96 -26.66
CA ILE A 279 3.96 -25.75 -27.17
C ILE A 279 2.85 -25.36 -26.19
N TRP A 280 2.89 -24.15 -25.67
CA TRP A 280 1.91 -23.60 -24.74
C TRP A 280 0.84 -22.79 -25.49
N PRO A 281 -0.30 -22.44 -24.85
CA PRO A 281 -1.33 -21.63 -25.47
C PRO A 281 -0.75 -20.33 -26.07
N GLY A 282 -1.15 -19.99 -27.30
CA GLY A 282 -0.60 -18.85 -28.02
C GLY A 282 0.75 -19.08 -28.69
N GLU A 283 1.11 -20.33 -29.00
CA GLU A 283 2.35 -20.73 -29.72
C GLU A 283 3.67 -20.46 -28.98
N ALA A 284 3.61 -20.14 -27.68
CA ALA A 284 4.79 -19.92 -26.86
C ALA A 284 5.53 -21.24 -26.55
N THR A 285 6.86 -21.24 -26.64
CA THR A 285 7.72 -22.35 -26.20
C THR A 285 8.31 -22.17 -24.80
N ALA A 286 8.23 -20.95 -24.25
CA ALA A 286 8.62 -20.65 -22.88
C ALA A 286 7.58 -21.22 -21.90
N VAL A 287 8.04 -21.92 -20.86
CA VAL A 287 7.15 -22.46 -19.83
C VAL A 287 6.48 -21.31 -19.06
N PRO A 288 5.15 -21.21 -19.05
CA PRO A 288 4.44 -20.13 -18.38
C PRO A 288 4.59 -20.24 -16.87
N ARG A 289 4.64 -19.08 -16.19
CA ARG A 289 4.65 -19.00 -14.73
C ARG A 289 3.33 -18.42 -14.24
N GLY A 290 2.55 -19.23 -13.54
CA GLY A 290 1.22 -18.82 -13.05
C GLY A 290 0.14 -18.91 -14.13
N TRP A 291 -0.88 -18.07 -14.01
CA TRP A 291 -1.97 -17.97 -14.97
C TRP A 291 -1.54 -17.22 -16.23
N VAL A 292 -1.99 -17.68 -17.40
CA VAL A 292 -1.76 -16.99 -18.68
C VAL A 292 -3.10 -16.75 -19.34
N PHE A 293 -3.39 -15.47 -19.63
CA PHE A 293 -4.50 -15.10 -20.49
C PHE A 293 -4.23 -15.59 -21.91
N PRO A 294 -5.15 -16.34 -22.54
CA PRO A 294 -4.96 -16.80 -23.91
C PRO A 294 -4.76 -15.61 -24.85
N HIS A 295 -3.80 -15.69 -25.78
CA HIS A 295 -3.59 -14.63 -26.79
C HIS A 295 -4.79 -14.43 -27.73
N ASN A 296 -5.67 -15.43 -27.84
CA ASN A 296 -6.97 -15.39 -28.52
C ASN A 296 -8.16 -15.13 -27.57
N GLY A 297 -7.90 -14.81 -26.30
CA GLY A 297 -8.91 -14.49 -25.30
C GLY A 297 -9.54 -13.11 -25.52
N LYS A 298 -10.73 -12.90 -24.95
CA LYS A 298 -11.34 -11.55 -24.93
C LYS A 298 -10.49 -10.64 -24.04
N PRO A 299 -10.15 -9.41 -24.47
CA PRO A 299 -9.44 -8.46 -23.62
C PRO A 299 -10.31 -8.04 -22.44
N LEU A 300 -9.69 -7.81 -21.29
CA LEU A 300 -10.37 -7.33 -20.08
C LEU A 300 -11.03 -5.98 -20.33
N GLN A 301 -12.30 -5.84 -19.96
CA GLN A 301 -13.03 -4.59 -20.03
C GLN A 301 -12.82 -3.79 -18.74
N ILE A 302 -11.95 -2.80 -18.82
CA ILE A 302 -11.58 -1.95 -17.68
C ILE A 302 -12.39 -0.66 -17.74
N VAL A 303 -13.25 -0.42 -16.75
CA VAL A 303 -14.00 0.84 -16.66
C VAL A 303 -13.16 1.93 -16.01
N VAL A 304 -13.23 3.15 -16.56
CA VAL A 304 -12.41 4.29 -16.15
C VAL A 304 -13.30 5.51 -15.92
N PRO A 305 -13.17 6.24 -14.79
CA PRO A 305 -13.94 7.44 -14.53
C PRO A 305 -13.54 8.59 -15.47
N ASN A 306 -14.49 9.15 -16.21
CA ASN A 306 -14.28 10.32 -17.06
C ASN A 306 -14.69 11.60 -16.32
N ARG A 307 -13.75 12.26 -15.65
CA ARG A 307 -13.98 13.53 -14.94
C ARG A 307 -13.60 14.74 -15.78
N VAL A 308 -14.54 15.66 -15.97
CA VAL A 308 -14.32 16.91 -16.72
C VAL A 308 -13.29 17.82 -16.07
N ASN A 309 -13.24 17.86 -14.73
CA ASN A 309 -12.50 18.89 -13.99
C ASN A 309 -11.08 18.47 -13.56
N TYR A 310 -10.82 17.17 -13.42
CA TYR A 310 -9.55 16.65 -12.90
C TYR A 310 -8.75 15.86 -13.95
N LYS A 311 -8.52 16.51 -15.09
CA LYS A 311 -7.86 15.98 -16.30
C LYS A 311 -6.43 15.42 -16.09
N ALA A 312 -5.82 15.65 -14.94
CA ALA A 312 -4.50 15.11 -14.59
C ALA A 312 -4.56 13.61 -14.21
N PHE A 313 -5.64 13.15 -13.59
CA PHE A 313 -5.75 11.77 -13.12
C PHE A 313 -6.26 10.82 -14.21
N VAL A 314 -7.30 11.24 -14.95
CA VAL A 314 -7.80 10.60 -16.16
C VAL A 314 -8.31 11.65 -17.15
N ILE A 315 -8.00 11.47 -18.43
CA ILE A 315 -8.59 12.17 -19.57
C ILE A 315 -8.75 11.23 -20.77
N LYS A 316 -9.80 11.45 -21.57
CA LYS A 316 -9.95 10.86 -22.90
C LYS A 316 -8.92 11.43 -23.88
N ASP A 317 -8.14 10.57 -24.51
CA ASP A 317 -7.10 10.95 -25.48
C ASP A 317 -7.33 10.28 -26.85
N LYS A 318 -6.62 10.74 -27.88
CA LYS A 318 -6.56 10.10 -29.21
C LYS A 318 -5.43 9.07 -29.31
N SER A 319 -4.87 8.65 -28.18
CA SER A 319 -3.87 7.58 -28.07
C SER A 319 -4.47 6.23 -28.51
N PRO A 320 -3.64 5.21 -28.81
CA PRO A 320 -4.13 3.86 -29.12
C PRO A 320 -5.00 3.24 -28.01
N LEU A 321 -4.79 3.67 -26.76
CA LEU A 321 -5.54 3.24 -25.58
C LEU A 321 -6.84 4.04 -25.36
N GLY A 322 -7.04 5.16 -26.06
CA GLY A 322 -8.20 6.05 -25.91
C GLY A 322 -8.25 6.88 -24.60
N VAL A 323 -7.34 6.61 -23.66
CA VAL A 323 -7.24 7.24 -22.34
C VAL A 323 -5.79 7.61 -22.01
N LYS A 324 -5.64 8.52 -21.04
CA LYS A 324 -4.35 8.95 -20.48
C LYS A 324 -4.56 9.56 -19.09
N GLY A 325 -3.54 9.60 -18.24
CA GLY A 325 -3.58 10.29 -16.94
C GLY A 325 -2.70 9.59 -15.91
N TYR A 326 -2.53 10.20 -14.74
CA TYR A 326 -1.75 9.63 -13.63
C TYR A 326 -2.15 8.19 -13.30
N CYS A 327 -3.45 7.92 -13.12
CA CYS A 327 -3.93 6.58 -12.75
C CYS A 327 -3.70 5.54 -13.86
N ILE A 328 -3.76 5.96 -15.13
CA ILE A 328 -3.48 5.10 -16.29
C ILE A 328 -1.98 4.79 -16.37
N ASP A 329 -1.13 5.81 -16.26
CA ASP A 329 0.34 5.64 -16.30
C ASP A 329 0.83 4.70 -15.17
N VAL A 330 0.25 4.80 -13.97
CA VAL A 330 0.54 3.87 -12.85
C VAL A 330 0.08 2.45 -13.16
N PHE A 331 -1.13 2.28 -13.70
CA PHE A 331 -1.69 0.97 -14.03
C PHE A 331 -0.90 0.26 -15.15
N GLU A 332 -0.56 0.98 -16.22
CA GLU A 332 0.30 0.48 -17.30
C GLU A 332 1.69 0.11 -16.77
N ALA A 333 2.29 0.95 -15.91
CA ALA A 333 3.58 0.64 -15.29
C ALA A 333 3.52 -0.65 -14.45
N ALA A 334 2.40 -0.90 -13.76
CA ALA A 334 2.20 -2.11 -12.97
C ALA A 334 1.98 -3.36 -13.85
N ILE A 335 1.19 -3.26 -14.93
CA ILE A 335 1.01 -4.35 -15.91
C ILE A 335 2.35 -4.72 -16.55
N ASN A 336 3.19 -3.75 -16.91
CA ASN A 336 4.49 -4.00 -17.54
C ASN A 336 5.52 -4.71 -16.62
N LEU A 337 5.24 -4.84 -15.32
CA LEU A 337 6.03 -5.67 -14.39
C LEU A 337 5.52 -7.11 -14.25
N LEU A 338 4.33 -7.43 -14.77
CA LEU A 338 3.77 -8.78 -14.70
C LEU A 338 4.54 -9.74 -15.62
N PRO A 339 4.75 -11.01 -15.23
CA PRO A 339 5.49 -11.98 -16.03
C PRO A 339 4.67 -12.57 -17.20
N TYR A 340 3.45 -12.09 -17.40
CA TYR A 340 2.50 -12.53 -18.43
C TYR A 340 1.77 -11.32 -19.04
N PRO A 341 1.33 -11.42 -20.31
CA PRO A 341 0.59 -10.35 -20.98
C PRO A 341 -0.85 -10.26 -20.44
N VAL A 342 -1.33 -9.04 -20.20
CA VAL A 342 -2.72 -8.75 -19.80
C VAL A 342 -3.40 -7.92 -20.90
N PRO A 343 -4.03 -8.55 -21.89
CA PRO A 343 -4.77 -7.84 -22.93
C PRO A 343 -6.01 -7.17 -22.32
N HIS A 344 -6.13 -5.86 -22.48
CA HIS A 344 -7.20 -5.07 -21.87
C HIS A 344 -7.64 -3.90 -22.77
N ALA A 345 -8.83 -3.38 -22.52
CA ALA A 345 -9.41 -2.24 -23.22
C ALA A 345 -10.16 -1.34 -22.24
N TYR A 346 -9.98 -0.02 -22.40
CA TYR A 346 -10.55 0.98 -21.50
C TYR A 346 -11.91 1.48 -21.95
N ILE A 347 -12.86 1.55 -21.02
CA ILE A 347 -14.23 2.04 -21.23
C ILE A 347 -14.46 3.24 -20.32
N LEU A 348 -14.57 4.42 -20.92
CA LEU A 348 -14.82 5.67 -20.20
C LEU A 348 -16.27 5.78 -19.74
N LYS A 349 -16.49 6.13 -18.47
CA LYS A 349 -17.82 6.37 -17.89
C LYS A 349 -17.88 7.74 -17.20
N GLY A 350 -18.79 8.60 -17.66
CA GLY A 350 -19.09 9.91 -17.05
C GLY A 350 -19.43 10.98 -18.08
N ASP A 351 -20.63 11.55 -17.97
CA ASP A 351 -21.06 12.76 -18.69
C ASP A 351 -21.65 13.82 -17.71
N ASP A 352 -22.65 13.49 -16.88
CA ASP A 352 -23.33 14.51 -16.02
C ASP A 352 -23.16 14.36 -14.49
N SER A 353 -23.10 13.14 -13.94
CA SER A 353 -22.80 12.91 -12.51
C SER A 353 -22.13 11.55 -12.27
N LEU A 354 -20.86 11.59 -11.86
CA LEU A 354 -20.08 10.38 -11.61
C LEU A 354 -20.21 9.96 -10.14
N ASP A 355 -20.98 8.90 -9.87
CA ASP A 355 -20.94 8.20 -8.59
C ASP A 355 -19.98 7.01 -8.64
N TYR A 356 -18.91 7.09 -7.85
CA TYR A 356 -17.91 6.04 -7.69
C TYR A 356 -18.49 4.76 -7.07
N ASN A 357 -19.57 4.84 -6.30
CA ASN A 357 -20.21 3.66 -5.74
C ASN A 357 -20.90 2.86 -6.86
N ASN A 358 -21.63 3.52 -7.75
CA ASN A 358 -22.18 2.90 -8.95
C ASN A 358 -21.10 2.38 -9.94
N LEU A 359 -19.96 3.07 -10.05
CA LEU A 359 -18.81 2.61 -10.87
C LEU A 359 -18.27 1.25 -10.36
N VAL A 360 -18.00 1.16 -9.06
CA VAL A 360 -17.44 -0.05 -8.44
C VAL A 360 -18.51 -1.13 -8.27
N TYR A 361 -19.78 -0.76 -8.11
CA TYR A 361 -20.90 -1.70 -8.11
C TYR A 361 -21.04 -2.41 -9.47
N ASP A 362 -20.87 -1.71 -10.61
CA ASP A 362 -20.91 -2.34 -11.94
C ASP A 362 -19.82 -3.43 -12.12
N VAL A 363 -18.65 -3.26 -11.50
CA VAL A 363 -17.62 -4.32 -11.45
C VAL A 363 -18.16 -5.54 -10.69
N SER A 364 -18.78 -5.34 -9.51
CA SER A 364 -19.37 -6.47 -8.76
C SER A 364 -20.55 -7.15 -9.46
N GLN A 365 -21.20 -6.46 -10.41
CA GLN A 365 -22.24 -7.02 -11.28
C GLN A 365 -21.67 -7.69 -12.55
N ASN A 366 -20.35 -7.88 -12.63
CA ASN A 366 -19.65 -8.51 -13.76
C ASN A 366 -19.96 -7.84 -15.12
N ARG A 367 -20.21 -6.52 -15.11
CA ARG A 367 -20.35 -5.68 -16.32
C ARG A 367 -19.00 -5.24 -16.88
N TYR A 368 -18.02 -5.12 -16.01
CA TYR A 368 -16.63 -4.78 -16.27
C TYR A 368 -15.74 -5.68 -15.40
N ASP A 369 -14.57 -6.04 -15.88
CA ASP A 369 -13.66 -6.97 -15.18
C ASP A 369 -12.85 -6.27 -14.08
N ALA A 370 -12.63 -4.96 -14.25
CA ALA A 370 -11.93 -4.09 -13.31
C ALA A 370 -12.36 -2.63 -13.44
N ALA A 371 -12.10 -1.81 -12.42
CA ALA A 371 -12.17 -0.35 -12.49
C ALA A 371 -10.81 0.28 -12.11
N VAL A 372 -10.32 1.16 -12.97
CA VAL A 372 -9.03 1.84 -12.85
C VAL A 372 -9.25 3.34 -12.84
N GLY A 373 -8.70 4.05 -11.86
CA GLY A 373 -8.88 5.50 -11.70
C GLY A 373 -8.56 6.00 -10.30
N ASP A 374 -9.02 7.20 -10.00
CA ASP A 374 -8.97 7.90 -8.71
C ASP A 374 -9.99 7.32 -7.70
N ILE A 375 -9.99 5.99 -7.54
CA ILE A 375 -10.98 5.25 -6.76
C ILE A 375 -10.50 5.06 -5.32
N MET A 376 -11.11 5.82 -4.42
CA MET A 376 -10.82 5.71 -2.99
C MET A 376 -11.25 4.37 -2.39
N ILE A 377 -10.35 3.74 -1.63
CA ILE A 377 -10.61 2.51 -0.87
C ILE A 377 -11.44 2.86 0.37
N VAL A 378 -12.68 2.35 0.41
CA VAL A 378 -13.63 2.57 1.53
C VAL A 378 -14.35 1.29 1.91
N THR A 379 -14.67 1.14 3.21
CA THR A 379 -15.26 -0.06 3.83
C THR A 379 -16.60 -0.51 3.24
N ASN A 380 -17.32 0.38 2.55
CA ASN A 380 -18.54 0.00 1.84
C ASN A 380 -18.25 -0.76 0.54
N ARG A 381 -17.18 -0.39 -0.18
CA ARG A 381 -16.81 -0.97 -1.49
C ARG A 381 -16.10 -2.31 -1.32
N THR A 382 -15.22 -2.43 -0.33
CA THR A 382 -14.50 -3.68 0.00
C THR A 382 -15.38 -4.86 0.42
N LYS A 383 -16.70 -4.66 0.54
CA LYS A 383 -17.67 -5.75 0.78
C LYS A 383 -17.96 -6.58 -0.47
N TYR A 384 -17.80 -6.01 -1.67
CA TYR A 384 -18.25 -6.59 -2.94
C TYR A 384 -17.23 -6.52 -4.09
N VAL A 385 -16.10 -5.86 -3.90
CA VAL A 385 -14.91 -5.91 -4.77
C VAL A 385 -13.65 -6.06 -3.92
N ASP A 386 -12.60 -6.60 -4.53
CA ASP A 386 -11.25 -6.54 -3.95
C ASP A 386 -10.47 -5.39 -4.57
N PHE A 387 -9.62 -4.76 -3.76
CA PHE A 387 -8.76 -3.66 -4.18
C PHE A 387 -7.30 -4.09 -4.19
N THR A 388 -6.50 -3.47 -5.04
CA THR A 388 -5.04 -3.53 -4.91
C THR A 388 -4.58 -2.83 -3.63
N GLN A 389 -3.32 -3.06 -3.24
CA GLN A 389 -2.60 -2.12 -2.38
C GLN A 389 -2.72 -0.68 -2.94
N PRO A 390 -2.81 0.34 -2.06
CA PRO A 390 -2.97 1.71 -2.50
C PRO A 390 -1.73 2.17 -3.26
N PHE A 391 -1.93 2.74 -4.45
CA PHE A 391 -0.85 3.29 -5.28
C PHE A 391 -0.58 4.78 -5.02
N MET A 392 -1.52 5.45 -4.32
CA MET A 392 -1.39 6.83 -3.88
C MET A 392 -2.05 6.96 -2.50
N GLU A 393 -1.34 7.56 -1.54
CA GLU A 393 -1.92 7.93 -0.25
C GLU A 393 -2.89 9.09 -0.46
N SER A 394 -4.10 8.99 0.10
CA SER A 394 -5.15 9.99 -0.06
C SER A 394 -5.94 10.07 1.23
N GLY A 395 -6.00 11.26 1.82
CA GLY A 395 -6.80 11.52 3.00
C GLY A 395 -7.50 12.86 2.93
N LEU A 396 -8.57 13.00 3.70
CA LEU A 396 -9.31 14.24 3.79
C LEU A 396 -8.50 15.29 4.56
N VAL A 397 -8.34 16.45 3.93
CA VAL A 397 -7.69 17.63 4.50
C VAL A 397 -8.62 18.83 4.44
N VAL A 398 -8.40 19.80 5.33
CA VAL A 398 -9.21 21.02 5.42
C VAL A 398 -8.46 22.16 4.73
N VAL A 399 -9.11 22.82 3.77
CA VAL A 399 -8.56 23.98 3.04
C VAL A 399 -9.32 25.24 3.41
N THR A 400 -8.60 26.31 3.78
CA THR A 400 -9.22 27.61 4.09
C THR A 400 -8.37 28.79 3.61
N VAL A 401 -8.93 30.00 3.70
CA VAL A 401 -8.22 31.26 3.43
C VAL A 401 -7.38 31.64 4.64
N VAL A 402 -6.08 31.80 4.45
CA VAL A 402 -5.15 32.24 5.50
C VAL A 402 -4.89 33.73 5.37
N LYS A 403 -4.97 34.48 6.47
CA LYS A 403 -4.66 35.92 6.49
C LYS A 403 -3.32 36.16 7.18
N GLU A 404 -2.43 36.84 6.47
CA GLU A 404 -1.20 37.38 7.04
C GLU A 404 -1.54 38.45 8.09
N LYS A 405 -1.10 38.26 9.33
CA LYS A 405 -1.26 39.23 10.41
C LYS A 405 -0.30 40.40 10.16
N LYS A 406 -0.78 41.44 9.47
CA LYS A 406 -0.01 42.66 9.19
C LYS A 406 0.62 43.20 10.48
N SER A 407 1.91 43.53 10.43
CA SER A 407 2.65 43.99 11.59
C SER A 407 2.10 45.32 12.13
N SER A 408 2.01 45.42 13.45
CA SER A 408 1.48 46.61 14.13
C SER A 408 2.59 47.61 14.43
N PRO A 409 2.40 48.93 14.20
CA PRO A 409 3.39 49.96 14.55
C PRO A 409 3.71 50.10 16.04
N TRP A 410 2.96 49.39 16.90
CA TRP A 410 3.09 49.34 18.35
C TRP A 410 3.66 48.01 18.86
N ALA A 411 4.22 47.17 17.97
CA ALA A 411 4.77 45.85 18.31
C ALA A 411 5.81 45.88 19.45
N PHE A 412 6.52 46.99 19.64
CA PHE A 412 7.46 47.19 20.74
C PHE A 412 6.81 47.17 22.15
N LEU A 413 5.51 47.40 22.26
CA LEU A 413 4.78 47.27 23.54
C LEU A 413 4.26 45.85 23.80
N SER A 414 4.19 45.00 22.76
CA SER A 414 3.62 43.65 22.82
C SER A 414 4.37 42.61 23.66
N PRO A 415 5.69 42.68 23.93
CA PRO A 415 6.40 41.68 24.73
C PRO A 415 5.90 41.56 26.18
N PHE A 416 5.31 42.61 26.74
CA PHE A 416 4.76 42.62 28.09
C PHE A 416 3.28 43.02 28.09
N THR A 417 2.49 42.36 28.92
CA THR A 417 1.09 42.74 29.15
C THR A 417 1.00 44.09 29.85
N VAL A 418 -0.13 44.79 29.71
CA VAL A 418 -0.39 46.06 30.42
C VAL A 418 -0.26 45.89 31.95
N GLN A 419 -0.59 44.71 32.47
CA GLN A 419 -0.41 44.36 33.89
C GLN A 419 1.08 44.33 34.27
N MET A 420 1.94 43.70 33.47
CA MET A 420 3.39 43.70 33.70
C MET A 420 3.98 45.11 33.65
N TRP A 421 3.62 45.92 32.64
CA TRP A 421 4.04 47.32 32.56
C TRP A 421 3.66 48.12 33.82
N ALA A 422 2.45 47.92 34.35
CA ALA A 422 1.98 48.59 35.57
C ALA A 422 2.73 48.13 36.83
N VAL A 423 2.92 46.81 37.01
CA VAL A 423 3.67 46.25 38.15
C VAL A 423 5.12 46.72 38.13
N THR A 424 5.76 46.69 36.97
CA THR A 424 7.12 47.21 36.78
C THR A 424 7.20 48.69 37.14
N ALA A 425 6.29 49.54 36.64
CA ALA A 425 6.26 50.96 36.97
C ALA A 425 6.08 51.24 38.48
N ILE A 426 5.19 50.50 39.16
CA ILE A 426 4.99 50.60 40.61
C ILE A 426 6.27 50.20 41.36
N LEU A 427 6.92 49.11 40.92
CA LEU A 427 8.16 48.61 41.53
C LEU A 427 9.33 49.61 41.37
N PHE A 428 9.46 50.27 40.21
CA PHE A 428 10.41 51.37 40.00
C PHE A 428 10.20 52.50 41.04
N VAL A 429 8.96 52.94 41.26
CA VAL A 429 8.67 54.00 42.25
C VAL A 429 8.96 53.52 43.68
N PHE A 430 8.58 52.28 44.01
CA PHE A 430 8.80 51.68 45.32
C PHE A 430 10.30 51.57 45.66
N VAL A 431 11.11 50.99 44.78
CA VAL A 431 12.56 50.84 45.02
C VAL A 431 13.26 52.20 45.05
N GLY A 432 12.85 53.14 44.19
CA GLY A 432 13.32 54.53 44.25
C GLY A 432 13.06 55.19 45.61
N ALA A 433 11.87 54.98 46.20
CA ALA A 433 11.53 55.47 47.53
C ALA A 433 12.32 54.77 48.65
N VAL A 434 12.52 53.45 48.56
CA VAL A 434 13.32 52.68 49.55
C VAL A 434 14.79 53.11 49.55
N VAL A 435 15.42 53.25 48.37
CA VAL A 435 16.80 53.74 48.26
C VAL A 435 16.90 55.18 48.77
N TRP A 436 15.92 56.03 48.45
CA TRP A 436 15.86 57.39 48.99
C TRP A 436 15.79 57.42 50.52
N ILE A 437 14.93 56.61 51.17
CA ILE A 437 14.88 56.51 52.64
C ILE A 437 16.25 56.11 53.23
N LEU A 438 16.94 55.15 52.60
CA LEU A 438 18.22 54.61 53.09
C LEU A 438 19.42 55.53 52.85
N GLU A 439 19.42 56.33 51.77
CA GLU A 439 20.50 57.24 51.41
C GLU A 439 20.30 58.67 51.92
N HIS A 440 19.06 59.16 52.09
CA HIS A 440 18.75 60.54 52.47
C HIS A 440 19.39 61.00 53.80
N ARG A 441 19.62 60.05 54.73
CA ARG A 441 20.32 60.33 55.99
C ARG A 441 21.84 60.48 55.82
N SER A 442 22.43 59.80 54.84
CA SER A 442 23.88 59.56 54.76
C SER A 442 24.56 60.24 53.57
N ASN A 443 23.83 60.57 52.52
CA ASN A 443 24.37 61.14 51.28
C ASN A 443 23.81 62.54 50.99
N GLU A 444 24.69 63.49 50.69
CA GLU A 444 24.32 64.87 50.36
C GLU A 444 23.73 65.02 48.95
N GLU A 445 24.06 64.10 48.03
CA GLU A 445 23.49 64.03 46.67
C GLU A 445 21.95 63.84 46.69
N PHE A 446 21.42 63.21 47.74
CA PHE A 446 19.98 62.99 47.94
C PHE A 446 19.31 64.07 48.83
N ARG A 447 19.98 65.21 49.05
CA ARG A 447 19.45 66.38 49.78
C ARG A 447 19.17 67.55 48.84
N GLY A 448 18.14 68.33 49.17
CA GLY A 448 17.70 69.47 48.36
C GLY A 448 16.28 69.91 48.71
N SER A 449 15.70 70.82 47.92
CA SER A 449 14.29 71.20 48.09
C SER A 449 13.34 70.01 47.83
N PRO A 450 12.12 69.96 48.40
CA PRO A 450 11.20 68.82 48.23
C PRO A 450 10.93 68.47 46.75
N ARG A 451 10.89 69.49 45.87
CA ARG A 451 10.75 69.30 44.43
C ARG A 451 11.97 68.63 43.79
N GLN A 452 13.18 68.96 44.23
CA GLN A 452 14.41 68.30 43.76
C GLN A 452 14.49 66.86 44.25
N GLN A 453 14.10 66.58 45.50
CA GLN A 453 14.09 65.22 46.07
C GLN A 453 13.16 64.29 45.29
N ILE A 454 11.95 64.74 44.95
CA ILE A 454 11.03 63.95 44.12
C ILE A 454 11.63 63.71 42.73
N ILE A 455 12.25 64.72 42.12
CA ILE A 455 12.93 64.57 40.82
C ILE A 455 14.09 63.56 40.92
N THR A 456 14.90 63.57 41.98
CA THR A 456 16.01 62.62 42.14
C THR A 456 15.52 61.20 42.39
N VAL A 457 14.42 60.98 43.12
CA VAL A 457 13.79 59.64 43.28
C VAL A 457 13.41 59.04 41.92
N PHE A 458 12.63 59.77 41.11
CA PHE A 458 12.21 59.30 39.80
C PHE A 458 13.38 59.17 38.82
N TRP A 459 14.30 60.15 38.82
CA TRP A 459 15.46 60.15 37.92
C TRP A 459 16.46 59.04 38.24
N PHE A 460 16.80 58.83 39.50
CA PHE A 460 17.67 57.74 39.93
C PHE A 460 17.08 56.40 39.55
N SER A 461 15.82 56.15 39.93
CA SER A 461 15.13 54.88 39.64
C SER A 461 15.06 54.60 38.14
N PHE A 462 14.66 55.58 37.31
CA PHE A 462 14.63 55.43 35.86
C PHE A 462 16.04 55.22 35.25
N SER A 463 17.06 55.89 35.78
CA SER A 463 18.43 55.77 35.27
C SER A 463 19.04 54.38 35.51
N THR A 464 18.62 53.67 36.57
CA THR A 464 19.04 52.27 36.80
C THR A 464 18.56 51.32 35.70
N MET A 465 17.42 51.60 35.02
CA MET A 465 16.89 50.77 33.93
C MET A 465 17.84 50.68 32.73
N PHE A 466 18.58 51.76 32.46
CA PHE A 466 19.48 51.90 31.32
C PHE A 466 20.96 51.75 31.71
N PHE A 467 21.25 51.20 32.90
CA PHE A 467 22.61 51.08 33.48
C PHE A 467 23.36 52.43 33.57
N SER A 468 22.65 53.56 33.58
CA SER A 468 23.23 54.91 33.61
C SER A 468 23.39 55.39 35.06
N HIS A 469 24.33 54.78 35.78
CA HIS A 469 24.61 55.13 37.17
C HIS A 469 25.35 56.46 37.27
N LYS A 470 24.68 57.49 37.79
CA LYS A 470 25.26 58.83 37.98
C LYS A 470 25.51 59.22 39.43
N GLU A 471 24.71 58.68 40.35
CA GLU A 471 24.75 58.99 41.79
C GLU A 471 25.39 57.83 42.57
N ASN A 472 26.26 58.14 43.54
CA ASN A 472 26.99 57.12 44.29
C ASN A 472 26.25 56.75 45.58
N THR A 473 25.80 55.50 45.73
CA THR A 473 25.20 55.04 46.99
C THR A 473 26.27 54.85 48.07
N VAL A 474 26.07 55.47 49.23
CA VAL A 474 27.02 55.47 50.36
C VAL A 474 26.61 54.42 51.41
N SER A 475 25.32 54.14 51.55
CA SER A 475 24.78 53.22 52.56
C SER A 475 25.04 51.75 52.19
N THR A 476 25.51 50.94 53.15
CA THR A 476 25.68 49.49 52.96
C THR A 476 24.36 48.78 52.68
N LEU A 477 23.28 49.16 53.36
CA LEU A 477 21.93 48.65 53.10
C LEU A 477 21.39 49.13 51.75
N GLY A 478 21.67 50.39 51.38
CA GLY A 478 21.31 50.95 50.08
C GLY A 478 21.98 50.19 48.93
N ARG A 479 23.27 49.86 49.06
CA ARG A 479 24.02 49.02 48.11
C ARG A 479 23.44 47.61 47.98
N SER A 480 23.09 46.94 49.08
CA SER A 480 22.47 45.60 49.02
C SER A 480 21.13 45.62 48.28
N VAL A 481 20.27 46.61 48.53
CA VAL A 481 19.00 46.78 47.80
C VAL A 481 19.27 47.10 46.32
N LEU A 482 20.25 47.95 46.02
CA LEU A 482 20.62 48.32 44.64
C LEU A 482 21.15 47.12 43.83
N ILE A 483 21.96 46.23 44.43
CA ILE A 483 22.49 45.04 43.76
C ILE A 483 21.36 44.08 43.39
N ILE A 484 20.44 43.80 44.32
CA ILE A 484 19.26 42.96 44.07
C ILE A 484 18.37 43.60 43.00
N TRP A 485 18.19 44.92 43.06
CA TRP A 485 17.42 45.66 42.07
C TRP A 485 18.01 45.59 40.67
N LEU A 486 19.33 45.75 40.53
CA LEU A 486 20.02 45.63 39.24
C LEU A 486 19.92 44.23 38.64
N PHE A 487 19.91 43.19 39.47
CA PHE A 487 19.64 41.83 39.01
C PHE A 487 18.20 41.67 38.47
N VAL A 488 17.20 42.26 39.13
CA VAL A 488 15.81 42.28 38.64
C VAL A 488 15.69 43.06 37.32
N VAL A 489 16.29 44.24 37.22
CA VAL A 489 16.33 45.06 36.00
C VAL A 489 16.99 44.32 34.84
N LEU A 490 18.10 43.62 35.10
CA LEU A 490 18.80 42.80 34.11
C LEU A 490 17.88 41.70 33.54
N ILE A 491 17.15 40.99 34.41
CA ILE A 491 16.17 39.96 33.99
C ILE A 491 15.07 40.60 33.15
N ILE A 492 14.47 41.72 33.60
CA ILE A 492 13.39 42.40 32.85
C ILE A 492 13.86 42.83 31.46
N ASN A 493 15.03 43.46 31.34
CA ASN A 493 15.59 43.89 30.05
C ASN A 493 15.93 42.71 29.14
N SER A 494 16.49 41.62 29.70
CA SER A 494 16.79 40.39 28.95
C SER A 494 15.52 39.72 28.43
N SER A 495 14.50 39.55 29.28
CA SER A 495 13.20 38.98 28.92
C SER A 495 12.44 39.83 27.91
N TYR A 496 12.48 41.17 28.04
CA TYR A 496 11.91 42.08 27.04
C TYR A 496 12.56 41.88 25.66
N THR A 497 13.90 41.82 25.63
CA THR A 497 14.66 41.64 24.39
C THR A 497 14.35 40.30 23.74
N ALA A 498 14.35 39.20 24.52
CA ALA A 498 14.01 37.87 24.04
C ALA A 498 12.54 37.74 23.56
N GLY A 499 11.60 38.37 24.27
CA GLY A 499 10.19 38.41 23.88
C GLY A 499 9.97 39.18 22.59
N LEU A 500 10.63 40.34 22.45
CA LEU A 500 10.57 41.16 21.23
C LEU A 500 11.17 40.43 20.03
N THR A 501 12.32 39.77 20.18
CA THR A 501 12.92 38.99 19.07
C THR A 501 12.04 37.81 18.66
N SER A 502 11.46 37.07 19.62
CA SER A 502 10.54 35.96 19.34
C SER A 502 9.28 36.40 18.57
N ILE A 503 8.67 37.52 18.96
CA ILE A 503 7.50 38.08 18.26
C ILE A 503 7.84 38.56 16.84
N LEU A 504 9.08 39.03 16.61
CA LEU A 504 9.52 39.52 15.30
C LEU A 504 10.00 38.40 14.37
N THR A 505 10.44 37.24 14.87
CA THR A 505 10.84 36.10 14.05
C THR A 505 9.67 35.18 13.68
N VAL A 506 8.61 35.11 14.49
CA VAL A 506 7.44 34.27 14.21
C VAL A 506 6.39 35.04 13.40
N GLN A 507 6.37 34.81 12.08
CA GLN A 507 5.25 35.24 11.23
C GLN A 507 3.97 34.46 11.58
N GLN A 508 3.14 35.04 12.45
CA GLN A 508 1.84 34.46 12.81
C GLN A 508 0.84 34.60 11.65
N LEU A 509 0.65 33.51 10.91
CA LEU A 509 -0.49 33.34 10.02
C LEU A 509 -1.74 33.02 10.86
N THR A 510 -2.84 33.75 10.63
CA THR A 510 -4.10 33.52 11.35
C THR A 510 -5.19 33.07 10.37
N SER A 511 -5.77 31.89 10.61
CA SER A 511 -6.97 31.39 9.94
C SER A 511 -8.17 31.41 10.90
N LYS A 512 -9.41 31.36 10.36
CA LYS A 512 -10.63 31.21 11.17
C LYS A 512 -10.87 29.74 11.58
N VAL A 513 -10.36 28.82 10.77
CA VAL A 513 -10.47 27.37 10.89
C VAL A 513 -9.06 26.85 11.09
N GLU A 514 -8.80 26.16 12.20
CA GLU A 514 -7.47 25.61 12.53
C GLU A 514 -7.36 24.11 12.18
N GLY A 515 -8.51 23.44 11.97
CA GLY A 515 -8.60 22.02 11.62
C GLY A 515 -10.03 21.49 11.70
N ILE A 516 -10.20 20.17 11.59
CA ILE A 516 -11.53 19.52 11.54
C ILE A 516 -12.37 19.76 12.81
N ASP A 517 -11.76 19.75 14.00
CA ASP A 517 -12.48 19.99 15.27
C ASP A 517 -13.13 21.37 15.34
N SER A 518 -12.48 22.37 14.74
CA SER A 518 -13.04 23.73 14.62
C SER A 518 -14.21 23.80 13.63
N LEU A 519 -14.26 22.92 12.63
CA LEU A 519 -15.41 22.80 11.72
C LEU A 519 -16.59 22.07 12.38
N ILE A 520 -16.34 20.99 13.12
CA ILE A 520 -17.37 20.23 13.85
C ILE A 520 -18.05 21.15 14.88
N SER A 521 -17.27 21.90 15.66
CA SER A 521 -17.77 22.81 16.69
C SER A 521 -18.37 24.13 16.17
N SER A 522 -17.97 24.60 14.98
CA SER A 522 -18.60 25.76 14.34
C SER A 522 -19.98 25.42 13.75
N THR A 523 -20.74 26.45 13.38
CA THR A 523 -21.98 26.34 12.60
C THR A 523 -21.81 26.76 11.14
N ASP A 524 -20.60 27.11 10.71
CA ASP A 524 -20.33 27.61 9.36
C ASP A 524 -20.56 26.54 8.29
N ALA A 525 -20.81 26.97 7.04
CA ALA A 525 -20.93 26.10 5.89
C ALA A 525 -19.57 25.51 5.46
N VAL A 526 -19.59 24.25 5.00
CA VAL A 526 -18.41 23.46 4.58
C VAL A 526 -18.59 23.04 3.13
N GLY A 527 -17.60 23.31 2.28
CA GLY A 527 -17.58 22.86 0.89
C GLY A 527 -17.03 21.44 0.76
N ILE A 528 -17.58 20.64 -0.15
CA ILE A 528 -17.04 19.33 -0.53
C ILE A 528 -17.15 19.13 -2.04
N GLN A 529 -16.37 18.20 -2.59
CA GLN A 529 -16.50 17.75 -3.97
C GLN A 529 -17.82 17.00 -4.20
N GLU A 530 -18.53 17.30 -5.29
CA GLU A 530 -19.67 16.48 -5.73
C GLU A 530 -19.23 15.05 -6.09
N GLY A 531 -20.00 14.05 -5.65
CA GLY A 531 -19.72 12.63 -5.90
C GLY A 531 -18.60 12.01 -5.03
N SER A 532 -17.95 12.79 -4.16
CA SER A 532 -16.95 12.26 -3.22
C SER A 532 -17.58 11.52 -2.04
N PHE A 533 -16.83 10.58 -1.47
CA PHE A 533 -17.22 9.85 -0.25
C PHE A 533 -17.27 10.76 0.99
N SER A 534 -16.62 11.93 0.93
CA SER A 534 -16.57 12.93 2.00
C SER A 534 -17.96 13.35 2.48
N LEU A 535 -18.97 13.43 1.61
CA LEU A 535 -20.37 13.70 1.98
C LEU A 535 -20.86 12.77 3.08
N ASN A 536 -20.78 11.45 2.82
CA ASN A 536 -21.28 10.44 3.74
C ASN A 536 -20.45 10.40 5.01
N TYR A 537 -19.14 10.61 4.91
CA TYR A 537 -18.23 10.65 6.06
C TYR A 537 -18.55 11.83 7.00
N LEU A 538 -18.68 13.06 6.45
CA LEU A 538 -19.00 14.25 7.25
C LEU A 538 -20.39 14.15 7.92
N ILE A 539 -21.39 13.58 7.23
CA ILE A 539 -22.75 13.44 7.77
C ILE A 539 -22.84 12.32 8.80
N HIS A 540 -22.34 11.12 8.50
CA HIS A 540 -22.59 9.93 9.31
C HIS A 540 -21.53 9.66 10.39
N GLU A 541 -20.25 9.96 10.11
CA GLU A 541 -19.15 9.70 11.06
C GLU A 541 -18.84 10.92 11.92
N LEU A 542 -18.84 12.13 11.32
CA LEU A 542 -18.58 13.39 12.05
C LEU A 542 -19.84 14.15 12.49
N ASN A 543 -21.03 13.62 12.19
CA ASN A 543 -22.33 14.18 12.59
C ASN A 543 -22.54 15.67 12.21
N ILE A 544 -21.97 16.11 11.08
CA ILE A 544 -22.16 17.46 10.56
C ILE A 544 -23.52 17.51 9.85
N ALA A 545 -24.37 18.45 10.26
CA ALA A 545 -25.69 18.64 9.67
C ALA A 545 -25.61 18.86 8.15
N ALA A 546 -26.33 18.04 7.37
CA ALA A 546 -26.32 18.07 5.91
C ALA A 546 -26.65 19.45 5.31
N SER A 547 -27.44 20.27 6.00
CA SER A 547 -27.76 21.65 5.60
C SER A 547 -26.57 22.62 5.61
N ARG A 548 -25.45 22.26 6.26
CA ARG A 548 -24.20 23.02 6.24
C ARG A 548 -23.29 22.66 5.07
N ILE A 549 -23.55 21.54 4.39
CA ILE A 549 -22.67 20.98 3.37
C ILE A 549 -23.05 21.55 2.01
N VAL A 550 -22.08 22.18 1.34
CA VAL A 550 -22.23 22.71 -0.01
C VAL A 550 -21.44 21.82 -0.96
N GLN A 551 -22.13 21.15 -1.88
CA GLN A 551 -21.47 20.41 -2.96
C GLN A 551 -20.99 21.40 -4.02
N LEU A 552 -19.71 21.30 -4.37
CA LEU A 552 -19.02 22.13 -5.33
C LEU A 552 -18.51 21.23 -6.46
N LYS A 553 -18.74 21.64 -7.71
CA LYS A 553 -18.39 20.84 -8.89
C LYS A 553 -17.00 21.16 -9.43
N SER A 554 -16.66 22.46 -9.49
CA SER A 554 -15.48 22.97 -10.20
C SER A 554 -14.42 23.60 -9.30
N GLN A 555 -13.20 23.70 -9.83
CA GLN A 555 -12.09 24.36 -9.13
C GLN A 555 -12.32 25.87 -9.00
N GLU A 556 -13.05 26.49 -9.93
CA GLU A 556 -13.48 27.87 -9.87
C GLU A 556 -14.51 28.10 -8.74
N GLU A 557 -15.48 27.20 -8.58
CA GLU A 557 -16.42 27.22 -7.44
C GLU A 557 -15.71 27.10 -6.09
N TYR A 558 -14.66 26.28 -6.00
CA TYR A 558 -13.84 26.19 -4.78
C TYR A 558 -13.24 27.55 -4.41
N MET A 559 -12.62 28.23 -5.39
CA MET A 559 -12.02 29.55 -5.17
C MET A 559 -13.06 30.61 -4.81
N ASP A 560 -14.20 30.63 -5.49
CA ASP A 560 -15.26 31.61 -5.27
C ASP A 560 -15.93 31.41 -3.89
N ALA A 561 -16.30 30.17 -3.54
CA ALA A 561 -16.92 29.85 -2.27
C ALA A 561 -16.01 30.19 -1.07
N LEU A 562 -14.70 29.89 -1.16
CA LEU A 562 -13.72 30.28 -0.13
C LEU A 562 -13.49 31.79 -0.06
N ARG A 563 -13.48 32.50 -1.20
CA ARG A 563 -13.31 33.97 -1.23
C ARG A 563 -14.51 34.73 -0.68
N ARG A 564 -15.74 34.29 -0.99
CA ARG A 564 -16.96 34.85 -0.40
C ARG A 564 -17.02 34.61 1.11
N GLY A 565 -16.62 33.42 1.55
CA GLY A 565 -16.63 33.04 2.96
C GLY A 565 -18.05 32.88 3.53
N PRO A 566 -18.18 32.35 4.76
CA PRO A 566 -19.48 31.93 5.32
C PRO A 566 -20.46 33.09 5.50
N ALA A 567 -19.96 34.31 5.74
CA ALA A 567 -20.80 35.49 5.94
C ALA A 567 -21.49 35.99 4.65
N ASN A 568 -20.95 35.68 3.46
CA ASN A 568 -21.47 36.13 2.17
C ASN A 568 -22.01 34.95 1.33
N GLY A 569 -22.56 33.92 2.00
CA GLY A 569 -23.11 32.73 1.35
C GLY A 569 -22.07 31.81 0.68
N GLY A 570 -20.79 31.97 1.02
CA GLY A 570 -19.72 31.02 0.68
C GLY A 570 -19.50 30.00 1.80
N VAL A 571 -18.31 29.39 1.85
CA VAL A 571 -17.95 28.36 2.84
C VAL A 571 -16.79 28.82 3.74
N ALA A 572 -16.70 28.32 4.96
CA ALA A 572 -15.57 28.60 5.86
C ALA A 572 -14.31 27.80 5.51
N ALA A 573 -14.51 26.58 5.02
CA ALA A 573 -13.45 25.71 4.54
C ALA A 573 -14.01 24.74 3.51
N ILE A 574 -13.11 24.11 2.76
CA ILE A 574 -13.40 22.97 1.90
C ILE A 574 -12.75 21.73 2.52
N VAL A 575 -13.45 20.60 2.50
CA VAL A 575 -12.94 19.29 2.89
C VAL A 575 -12.89 18.42 1.64
N ASP A 576 -11.69 18.00 1.26
CA ASP A 576 -11.46 17.20 0.06
C ASP A 576 -10.20 16.35 0.21
N GLU A 577 -9.99 15.43 -0.71
CA GLU A 577 -8.85 14.51 -0.74
C GLU A 577 -7.54 15.24 -1.09
N LEU A 578 -6.47 14.92 -0.38
CA LEU A 578 -5.15 15.55 -0.50
C LEU A 578 -4.65 15.69 -1.97
N PRO A 579 -4.72 14.67 -2.86
CA PRO A 579 -4.27 14.79 -4.24
C PRO A 579 -5.00 15.88 -5.06
N TYR A 580 -6.31 16.07 -4.83
CA TYR A 580 -7.07 17.15 -5.47
C TYR A 580 -6.68 18.52 -4.88
N VAL A 581 -6.39 18.57 -3.58
CA VAL A 581 -6.01 19.77 -2.86
C VAL A 581 -4.61 20.26 -3.24
N GLU A 582 -3.64 19.38 -3.43
CA GLU A 582 -2.30 19.74 -3.92
C GLU A 582 -2.38 20.35 -5.32
N LEU A 583 -3.10 19.69 -6.23
CA LEU A 583 -3.35 20.21 -7.57
C LEU A 583 -4.08 21.58 -7.53
N PHE A 584 -5.07 21.73 -6.64
CA PHE A 584 -5.76 23.01 -6.41
C PHE A 584 -4.80 24.11 -5.95
N LEU A 585 -4.00 23.84 -4.91
CA LEU A 585 -3.14 24.84 -4.27
C LEU A 585 -2.05 25.35 -5.23
N SER A 586 -1.49 24.47 -6.07
CA SER A 586 -0.46 24.82 -7.07
C SER A 586 -0.87 25.98 -8.00
N GLY A 587 -2.17 26.15 -8.26
CA GLY A 587 -2.71 27.18 -9.17
C GLY A 587 -3.13 28.51 -8.52
N THR A 588 -2.97 28.68 -7.19
CA THR A 588 -3.72 29.71 -6.44
C THR A 588 -2.89 30.80 -5.75
N ASN A 589 -1.59 30.92 -6.06
CA ASN A 589 -0.69 31.96 -5.52
C ASN A 589 -0.69 32.07 -3.98
N CYS A 590 -0.84 30.94 -3.29
CA CYS A 590 -0.73 30.80 -1.83
C CYS A 590 -1.79 31.57 -1.01
N VAL A 591 -2.93 31.92 -1.62
CA VAL A 591 -4.06 32.57 -0.92
C VAL A 591 -4.81 31.58 -0.01
N PHE A 592 -4.85 30.31 -0.42
CA PHE A 592 -5.44 29.21 0.34
C PHE A 592 -4.33 28.33 0.90
N ARG A 593 -4.61 27.61 1.98
CA ARG A 593 -3.70 26.62 2.57
C ARG A 593 -4.48 25.49 3.23
N THR A 594 -3.87 24.32 3.31
CA THR A 594 -4.27 23.25 4.24
C THR A 594 -4.10 23.71 5.68
N VAL A 595 -5.05 23.33 6.54
CA VAL A 595 -5.05 23.58 7.99
C VAL A 595 -5.41 22.29 8.74
N GLY A 596 -4.84 22.12 9.92
CA GLY A 596 -4.91 20.87 10.68
C GLY A 596 -4.05 19.75 10.09
N GLN A 597 -4.25 18.54 10.61
CA GLN A 597 -3.68 17.31 10.05
C GLN A 597 -4.72 16.59 9.18
N GLU A 598 -4.24 15.75 8.27
CA GLU A 598 -5.06 14.76 7.58
C GLU A 598 -5.74 13.83 8.61
N PHE A 599 -7.05 13.67 8.51
CA PHE A 599 -7.85 12.95 9.51
C PHE A 599 -8.43 11.61 9.03
N THR A 600 -8.17 11.21 7.78
CA THR A 600 -8.53 9.88 7.26
C THR A 600 -7.36 9.26 6.53
N LYS A 601 -6.71 8.24 7.10
CA LYS A 601 -5.60 7.52 6.46
C LYS A 601 -6.14 6.39 5.58
N SER A 602 -6.09 6.57 4.26
CA SER A 602 -6.40 5.55 3.26
C SER A 602 -5.71 5.94 1.93
N GLY A 603 -6.14 5.40 0.80
CA GLY A 603 -5.55 5.69 -0.49
C GLY A 603 -6.40 5.24 -1.68
N TRP A 604 -5.91 5.54 -2.87
CA TRP A 604 -6.51 5.08 -4.12
C TRP A 604 -5.98 3.71 -4.50
N GLY A 605 -6.87 2.82 -4.92
CA GLY A 605 -6.56 1.47 -5.37
C GLY A 605 -7.40 1.09 -6.57
N PHE A 606 -6.90 0.16 -7.39
CA PHE A 606 -7.66 -0.38 -8.51
C PHE A 606 -8.62 -1.45 -8.00
N ALA A 607 -9.87 -1.44 -8.46
CA ALA A 607 -10.90 -2.35 -8.01
C ALA A 607 -11.09 -3.50 -9.00
N PHE A 608 -11.18 -4.72 -8.49
CA PHE A 608 -11.38 -5.94 -9.26
C PHE A 608 -12.59 -6.72 -8.75
N LEU A 609 -13.09 -7.62 -9.60
CA LEU A 609 -13.97 -8.69 -9.15
C LEU A 609 -13.36 -9.40 -7.93
N ARG A 610 -14.22 -9.78 -6.98
CA ARG A 610 -13.81 -10.46 -5.76
C ARG A 610 -13.14 -11.80 -6.06
N ASP A 611 -12.13 -12.14 -5.28
CA ASP A 611 -11.26 -13.31 -5.43
C ASP A 611 -10.44 -13.32 -6.75
N SER A 612 -10.29 -12.16 -7.42
CA SER A 612 -9.48 -12.03 -8.63
C SER A 612 -7.97 -12.10 -8.32
N PRO A 613 -7.21 -13.05 -8.93
CA PRO A 613 -5.77 -13.17 -8.68
C PRO A 613 -4.99 -11.94 -9.17
N LEU A 614 -5.52 -11.23 -10.19
CA LEU A 614 -4.88 -10.04 -10.76
C LEU A 614 -4.75 -8.89 -9.74
N ALA A 615 -5.64 -8.82 -8.75
CA ALA A 615 -5.54 -7.83 -7.66
C ALA A 615 -4.30 -8.08 -6.78
N VAL A 616 -3.93 -9.34 -6.55
CA VAL A 616 -2.75 -9.74 -5.74
C VAL A 616 -1.46 -9.52 -6.53
N ASP A 617 -1.45 -9.91 -7.80
CA ASP A 617 -0.29 -9.73 -8.68
C ASP A 617 0.01 -8.24 -8.92
N LEU A 618 -1.02 -7.43 -9.22
CA LEU A 618 -0.85 -5.98 -9.37
C LEU A 618 -0.51 -5.28 -8.05
N SER A 619 -1.01 -5.75 -6.91
CA SER A 619 -0.56 -5.24 -5.60
C SER A 619 0.95 -5.41 -5.42
N THR A 620 1.48 -6.56 -5.82
CA THR A 620 2.93 -6.84 -5.78
C THR A 620 3.70 -5.94 -6.76
N ALA A 621 3.16 -5.73 -7.97
CA ALA A 621 3.75 -4.81 -8.94
C ALA A 621 3.76 -3.34 -8.46
N ILE A 622 2.67 -2.86 -7.85
CA ILE A 622 2.58 -1.50 -7.28
C ILE A 622 3.60 -1.31 -6.16
N LEU A 623 3.77 -2.28 -5.27
CA LEU A 623 4.80 -2.24 -4.23
C LEU A 623 6.21 -2.15 -4.84
N GLN A 624 6.51 -2.93 -5.90
CA GLN A 624 7.79 -2.82 -6.61
C GLN A 624 8.00 -1.46 -7.29
N LEU A 625 6.96 -0.81 -7.82
CA LEU A 625 7.05 0.55 -8.36
C LEU A 625 7.32 1.58 -7.25
N SER A 626 6.78 1.36 -6.04
CA SER A 626 7.04 2.17 -4.86
C SER A 626 8.50 2.04 -4.42
N GLU A 627 9.00 0.81 -4.25
CA GLU A 627 10.39 0.52 -3.85
C GLU A 627 11.43 1.06 -4.84
N LYS A 628 11.13 1.07 -6.14
CA LYS A 628 11.99 1.64 -7.20
C LYS A 628 11.89 3.17 -7.33
N GLY A 629 10.96 3.81 -6.62
CA GLY A 629 10.64 5.23 -6.76
C GLY A 629 10.01 5.59 -8.11
N ASP A 630 9.48 4.62 -8.86
CA ASP A 630 8.82 4.86 -10.15
C ASP A 630 7.45 5.53 -9.96
N LEU A 631 6.73 5.22 -8.86
CA LEU A 631 5.51 5.94 -8.49
C LEU A 631 5.77 7.44 -8.30
N GLN A 632 6.90 7.83 -7.67
CA GLN A 632 7.27 9.23 -7.48
C GLN A 632 7.56 9.92 -8.83
N LYS A 633 8.22 9.25 -9.78
CA LYS A 633 8.46 9.80 -11.12
C LYS A 633 7.16 10.06 -11.88
N ILE A 634 6.18 9.16 -11.76
CA ILE A 634 4.84 9.33 -12.36
C ILE A 634 4.06 10.42 -11.62
N HIS A 635 4.18 10.51 -10.30
CA HIS A 635 3.63 11.59 -9.49
C HIS A 635 4.12 12.95 -9.97
N ASP A 636 5.43 13.15 -10.01
CA ASP A 636 6.03 14.44 -10.36
C ASP A 636 5.71 14.84 -11.81
N LYS A 637 5.64 13.87 -12.73
CA LYS A 637 5.23 14.07 -14.13
C LYS A 637 3.83 14.69 -14.28
N TRP A 638 2.88 14.35 -13.39
CA TRP A 638 1.48 14.76 -13.49
C TRP A 638 1.08 15.86 -12.50
N LEU A 639 1.71 15.88 -11.32
CA LEU A 639 1.30 16.67 -10.16
C LEU A 639 2.36 17.69 -9.70
N SER A 640 3.63 17.57 -10.13
CA SER A 640 4.62 18.62 -9.85
C SER A 640 4.32 19.87 -10.68
N ARG A 641 3.59 20.80 -10.06
CA ARG A 641 3.47 22.19 -10.48
C ARG A 641 3.90 23.06 -9.32
N THR A 642 4.79 24.01 -9.62
CA THR A 642 5.38 25.01 -8.72
C THR A 642 4.80 25.00 -7.32
N ASP A 643 5.54 24.40 -6.40
CA ASP A 643 5.28 24.53 -4.97
C ASP A 643 4.98 25.98 -4.62
N CYS A 644 4.06 26.17 -3.67
CA CYS A 644 3.78 27.49 -3.11
C CYS A 644 4.88 27.98 -2.15
N SER A 645 6.13 27.62 -2.46
CA SER A 645 7.28 28.47 -2.20
C SER A 645 7.06 29.76 -2.98
N LYS A 646 6.41 30.75 -2.34
CA LYS A 646 6.85 32.13 -2.55
C LYS A 646 8.37 32.07 -2.48
N ASN A 647 9.05 32.69 -3.43
CA ASN A 647 10.33 33.32 -3.12
C ASN A 647 10.04 34.43 -2.09
N LEU A 648 9.78 34.01 -0.85
CA LEU A 648 10.40 34.58 0.32
C LEU A 648 11.89 34.50 0.00
N ASN A 649 12.37 35.52 -0.72
CA ASN A 649 13.76 35.92 -0.66
C ASN A 649 14.04 35.96 0.83
N GLN A 650 14.82 34.99 1.33
CA GLN A 650 14.95 34.75 2.77
C GLN A 650 15.45 36.02 3.50
N VAL A 651 16.12 36.88 2.72
CA VAL A 651 16.45 38.29 2.94
C VAL A 651 15.28 39.17 3.45
N ASP A 652 14.12 39.19 2.77
CA ASP A 652 12.98 40.08 3.11
C ASP A 652 12.29 39.66 4.42
N ALA A 653 12.29 38.37 4.75
CA ALA A 653 11.73 37.86 6.00
C ALA A 653 12.61 38.18 7.24
N ILE A 654 13.89 38.50 7.01
CA ILE A 654 14.87 38.81 8.07
C ILE A 654 15.00 40.33 8.29
N GLN A 655 14.62 41.16 7.31
CA GLN A 655 14.81 42.60 7.38
C GLN A 655 13.69 43.31 8.17
N LEU A 656 14.06 43.99 9.26
CA LEU A 656 13.14 44.77 10.09
C LEU A 656 12.61 46.00 9.33
N SER A 657 11.33 45.98 8.99
CA SER A 657 10.66 47.02 8.21
C SER A 657 10.25 48.23 9.05
N LEU A 658 10.20 49.42 8.42
CA LEU A 658 9.83 50.68 9.05
C LEU A 658 8.41 50.65 9.66
N THR A 659 7.51 49.81 9.11
CA THR A 659 6.16 49.57 9.62
C THR A 659 6.12 49.09 11.07
N ASN A 660 7.19 48.42 11.54
CA ASN A 660 7.22 47.81 12.87
C ASN A 660 7.63 48.81 13.97
N PHE A 661 8.31 49.89 13.61
CA PHE A 661 8.94 50.83 14.56
C PHE A 661 8.60 52.31 14.35
N TRP A 662 7.79 52.68 13.34
CA TRP A 662 7.43 54.08 13.10
C TRP A 662 6.79 54.77 14.33
N GLY A 663 6.04 54.05 15.16
CA GLY A 663 5.50 54.58 16.42
C GLY A 663 6.58 55.03 17.42
N LEU A 664 7.73 54.35 17.47
CA LEU A 664 8.86 54.73 18.34
C LEU A 664 9.55 56.00 17.84
N PHE A 665 9.77 56.11 16.53
CA PHE A 665 10.30 57.33 15.92
C PHE A 665 9.37 58.53 16.13
N LEU A 666 8.05 58.32 16.02
CA LEU A 666 7.03 59.35 16.29
C LEU A 666 7.09 59.87 17.74
N ILE A 667 7.18 58.98 18.73
CA ILE A 667 7.32 59.37 20.16
C ILE A 667 8.57 60.23 20.37
N CYS A 668 9.71 59.80 19.82
CA CYS A 668 10.97 60.53 19.92
C CYS A 668 10.86 61.94 19.29
N SER A 669 10.31 62.03 18.08
CA SER A 669 10.10 63.31 17.40
C SER A 669 9.19 64.26 18.19
N ILE A 670 8.07 63.76 18.74
CA ILE A 670 7.16 64.56 19.57
C ILE A 670 7.88 65.06 20.84
N ALA A 671 8.64 64.19 21.52
CA ALA A 671 9.39 64.57 22.73
C ALA A 671 10.42 65.68 22.43
N CYS A 672 11.16 65.58 21.32
CA CYS A 672 12.08 66.63 20.88
C CYS A 672 11.37 67.95 20.56
N ILE A 673 10.25 67.92 19.84
CA ILE A 673 9.45 69.12 19.52
C ILE A 673 8.93 69.78 20.80
N VAL A 674 8.37 69.01 21.74
CA VAL A 674 7.88 69.52 23.03
C VAL A 674 9.02 70.12 23.85
N ALA A 675 10.19 69.47 23.90
CA ALA A 675 11.36 70.01 24.60
C ALA A 675 11.83 71.35 23.99
N LEU A 676 11.88 71.45 22.66
CA LEU A 676 12.20 72.69 21.95
C LEU A 676 11.14 73.78 22.20
N LEU A 677 9.85 73.46 22.15
CA LEU A 677 8.77 74.41 22.44
C LEU A 677 8.83 74.92 23.89
N ILE A 678 9.15 74.05 24.86
CA ILE A 678 9.35 74.46 26.27
C ILE A 678 10.61 75.33 26.41
N PHE A 679 11.70 75.02 25.69
CA PHE A 679 12.91 75.82 25.68
C PHE A 679 12.65 77.21 25.08
N PHE A 680 12.15 77.29 23.85
CA PHE A 680 11.81 78.56 23.20
C PHE A 680 10.73 79.32 23.97
N GLY A 681 9.73 78.66 24.55
CA GLY A 681 8.74 79.29 25.42
C GLY A 681 9.38 79.89 26.67
N ARG A 682 10.33 79.20 27.32
CA ARG A 682 11.10 79.74 28.45
C ARG A 682 12.01 80.89 28.05
N VAL A 683 12.68 80.82 26.91
CA VAL A 683 13.56 81.90 26.43
C VAL A 683 12.74 83.11 25.99
N ALA A 684 11.62 82.93 25.29
CA ALA A 684 10.69 84.00 24.92
C ALA A 684 10.02 84.64 26.13
N PHE A 685 9.64 83.86 27.15
CA PHE A 685 9.14 84.41 28.43
C PHE A 685 10.22 85.19 29.16
N GLN A 686 11.46 84.69 29.20
CA GLN A 686 12.60 85.41 29.80
C GLN A 686 12.98 86.67 29.01
N TYR A 687 12.85 86.66 27.68
CA TYR A 687 13.08 87.81 26.81
C TYR A 687 12.01 88.88 27.04
N ARG A 688 10.71 88.51 27.00
CA ARG A 688 9.59 89.40 27.34
C ARG A 688 9.71 89.98 28.77
N ARG A 689 10.23 89.22 29.72
CA ARG A 689 10.46 89.68 31.10
C ARG A 689 11.75 90.49 31.28
N ALA A 690 12.62 90.52 30.25
CA ALA A 690 13.85 91.30 30.21
C ALA A 690 13.76 92.58 29.35
N THR A 691 12.67 92.78 28.61
CA THR A 691 12.26 94.08 28.06
C THR A 691 11.12 94.66 28.89
N PRO A 692 11.39 95.57 29.84
CA PRO A 692 10.40 96.52 30.31
C PRO A 692 9.94 97.41 29.14
N GLU A 693 8.71 97.91 29.22
CA GLU A 693 8.13 98.79 28.21
C GLU A 693 8.94 100.09 28.09
N ALA A 694 9.41 100.40 26.88
CA ALA A 694 9.76 101.76 26.50
C ALA A 694 8.49 102.42 25.97
N GLN A 695 8.04 103.49 26.62
CA GLN A 695 6.95 104.33 26.11
C GLN A 695 7.42 105.09 24.85
N PRO A 696 6.52 105.35 23.87
CA PRO A 696 6.88 106.08 22.66
C PRO A 696 6.55 107.58 22.77
N GLU A 697 7.56 108.44 22.63
CA GLU A 697 7.37 109.82 22.17
C GLU A 697 8.41 110.17 21.08
N VAL A 698 7.89 110.56 19.91
CA VAL A 698 8.31 111.55 18.87
C VAL A 698 9.80 112.04 18.94
N GLU A 699 10.61 112.08 17.88
CA GLU A 699 10.41 112.68 16.54
C GLU A 699 11.41 112.16 15.46
N GLU A 700 11.22 112.58 14.19
CA GLU A 700 11.95 112.38 12.91
C GLU A 700 13.43 111.86 12.92
N THR A 701 13.94 111.07 11.95
CA THR A 701 13.99 111.37 10.51
C THR A 701 14.41 110.18 9.63
N GLN A 702 13.85 110.10 8.40
CA GLN A 702 14.25 109.36 7.17
C GLN A 702 14.35 107.81 7.14
N PRO A 703 14.06 107.18 5.97
CA PRO A 703 13.99 105.72 5.84
C PRO A 703 15.26 105.11 5.25
N ASP A 704 15.62 103.90 5.69
CA ASP A 704 16.41 103.01 4.84
C ASP A 704 15.96 101.53 4.94
N ARG A 705 16.10 100.82 3.82
CA ARG A 705 15.54 99.48 3.61
C ARG A 705 16.47 98.39 4.13
N THR A 706 16.12 97.69 5.22
CA THR A 706 16.19 96.21 5.37
C THR A 706 15.87 95.78 6.80
N GLY A 707 14.63 95.31 7.05
CA GLY A 707 14.07 95.21 8.41
C GLY A 707 13.55 93.85 8.88
N CYS A 708 13.83 92.74 8.19
CA CYS A 708 13.32 91.41 8.61
C CYS A 708 14.33 90.56 9.42
N PHE A 709 15.59 91.00 9.55
CA PHE A 709 16.69 90.16 10.08
C PHE A 709 17.38 90.70 11.36
N SER A 710 16.97 91.85 11.90
CA SER A 710 17.57 92.42 13.13
C SER A 710 17.05 91.78 14.42
N ARG A 711 15.84 91.20 14.39
CA ARG A 711 15.22 90.58 15.58
C ARG A 711 15.89 89.25 15.94
N THR A 712 16.27 88.45 14.94
CA THR A 712 16.92 87.13 15.10
C THR A 712 18.35 87.27 15.63
N THR A 713 19.13 88.23 15.13
CA THR A 713 20.51 88.49 15.61
C THR A 713 20.54 88.93 17.07
N SER A 714 19.61 89.79 17.51
CA SER A 714 19.49 90.19 18.93
C SER A 714 19.17 89.00 19.86
N PHE A 715 18.40 88.03 19.38
CA PHE A 715 17.99 86.84 20.14
C PHE A 715 19.13 85.81 20.26
N ILE A 716 19.89 85.61 19.18
CA ILE A 716 21.08 84.75 19.17
C ILE A 716 22.16 85.31 20.11
N GLN A 717 22.42 86.62 20.08
CA GLN A 717 23.36 87.25 21.02
C GLN A 717 22.91 87.14 22.49
N PHE A 718 21.60 87.10 22.78
CA PHE A 718 21.11 86.89 24.14
C PHE A 718 21.33 85.44 24.64
N LEU A 719 21.20 84.44 23.76
CA LEU A 719 21.52 83.04 24.06
C LEU A 719 23.01 82.90 24.43
N ASP A 720 23.92 83.36 23.57
CA ASP A 720 25.38 83.33 23.80
C ASP A 720 25.79 84.01 25.11
N LYS A 721 25.26 85.22 25.36
CA LYS A 721 25.63 86.04 26.52
C LYS A 721 25.20 85.41 27.85
N LYS A 722 24.29 84.43 27.84
CA LYS A 722 23.83 83.71 29.04
C LYS A 722 24.59 82.40 29.28
N GLU A 723 25.05 81.72 28.23
CA GLU A 723 25.97 80.57 28.30
C GLU A 723 27.31 81.00 28.93
N VAL A 724 27.91 82.10 28.44
CA VAL A 724 29.19 82.63 28.95
C VAL A 724 29.12 83.01 30.44
N LYS A 725 27.97 83.49 30.92
CA LYS A 725 27.77 83.78 32.36
C LYS A 725 27.65 82.51 33.22
N LYS A 726 27.17 81.39 32.68
CA LYS A 726 27.16 80.09 33.38
C LYS A 726 28.54 79.45 33.40
N ALA A 727 29.29 79.51 32.30
CA ALA A 727 30.65 78.96 32.21
C ALA A 727 31.61 79.63 33.21
N LYS A 728 31.49 80.95 33.43
CA LYS A 728 32.29 81.68 34.43
C LYS A 728 31.87 81.45 35.90
N GLY A 729 30.81 80.70 36.16
CA GLY A 729 30.29 80.45 37.52
C GLY A 729 30.86 79.21 38.24
N LYS A 730 31.83 78.50 37.66
CA LYS A 730 32.54 77.37 38.28
C LYS A 730 34.05 77.53 38.10
N SER A 731 34.67 78.37 38.93
CA SER A 731 36.13 78.49 39.02
C SER A 731 36.54 79.04 40.38
N ILE A 732 37.39 78.27 41.09
CA ILE A 732 38.17 78.63 42.29
C ILE A 732 37.40 78.69 43.62
N ASP A 733 37.82 77.83 44.57
CA ASP A 733 38.32 78.26 45.89
C ASP A 733 39.08 77.11 46.59
N ILE A 734 40.42 77.10 46.47
CA ILE A 734 41.34 76.48 47.45
C ILE A 734 42.59 77.37 47.52
N ASN A 735 42.89 77.91 48.71
CA ASN A 735 44.07 78.74 48.97
C ASN A 735 45.32 77.90 49.37
N PRO A 736 46.54 78.42 49.17
CA PRO A 736 47.79 77.69 49.46
C PRO A 736 48.49 78.12 50.77
N ALA A 737 49.09 77.15 51.48
CA ALA A 737 50.32 77.21 52.33
C ALA A 737 50.32 76.00 53.31
N GLY A 738 51.42 75.27 53.56
CA GLY A 738 52.77 75.27 52.97
C GLY A 738 53.69 74.23 53.66
N GLN A 739 54.91 74.01 53.13
CA GLN A 739 56.13 73.34 53.70
C GLN A 739 55.98 71.92 54.33
N SER A 740 56.86 70.93 54.14
CA SER A 740 58.15 70.71 53.43
C SER A 740 58.24 69.21 53.00
N SER A 741 59.32 68.57 52.50
CA SER A 741 60.73 68.95 52.23
C SER A 741 61.32 68.16 51.03
N GLU A 742 62.58 68.46 50.73
CA GLU A 742 63.68 67.72 50.06
C GLU A 742 63.48 66.39 49.27
N GLY A 743 64.12 66.33 48.10
CA GLY A 743 64.48 65.10 47.37
C GLY A 743 64.67 65.32 45.85
N HIS A 744 65.90 65.23 45.33
CA HIS A 744 66.26 65.49 43.91
C HIS A 744 66.33 64.17 43.08
N PRO A 745 66.75 64.12 41.78
CA PRO A 745 65.88 63.70 40.68
C PRO A 745 66.46 62.54 39.83
N ASP A 746 65.85 62.29 38.65
CA ASP A 746 66.40 61.73 37.37
C ASP A 746 65.32 60.85 36.68
N GLU A 747 65.22 60.67 35.35
CA GLU A 747 65.94 61.26 34.21
C GLU A 747 64.97 61.44 33.00
N LEU A 748 65.49 61.90 31.86
CA LEU A 748 64.77 62.30 30.65
C LEU A 748 64.55 61.14 29.65
N LYS A 749 63.47 61.24 28.84
CA LYS A 749 63.27 60.77 27.42
C LYS A 749 62.12 59.76 27.22
N LYS A 750 61.52 59.55 26.03
CA LYS A 750 61.26 60.35 24.80
C LYS A 750 60.64 59.39 23.75
N ALA A 751 59.57 59.83 23.09
CA ALA A 751 59.12 59.43 21.74
C ALA A 751 58.43 58.08 21.43
N LYS A 752 57.30 58.25 20.72
CA LYS A 752 56.81 57.51 19.52
C LYS A 752 56.27 56.09 19.68
N GLY A 753 54.96 55.96 19.44
CA GLY A 753 54.36 54.72 18.96
C GLY A 753 54.54 54.50 17.45
N LYS A 754 54.04 53.37 16.95
CA LYS A 754 53.89 53.10 15.51
C LYS A 754 52.74 52.13 15.26
N SER A 755 52.02 52.35 14.15
CA SER A 755 51.02 51.41 13.62
C SER A 755 51.67 50.12 13.12
N ILE A 756 50.89 49.04 13.03
CA ILE A 756 51.25 47.81 12.32
C ILE A 756 50.11 47.44 11.37
N ASP A 757 50.45 47.31 10.09
CA ASP A 757 49.59 46.85 9.00
C ASP A 757 49.67 45.33 8.80
N ILE A 758 48.82 44.85 7.89
CA ILE A 758 48.40 43.45 7.70
C ILE A 758 49.36 42.67 6.76
N ASN A 759 49.15 41.34 6.68
CA ASN A 759 49.25 40.46 5.48
C ASN A 759 50.49 39.50 5.36
N PRO A 760 50.46 38.41 4.55
CA PRO A 760 49.84 37.11 4.90
C PRO A 760 50.70 35.86 4.49
N VAL A 761 50.04 34.73 4.13
CA VAL A 761 50.56 33.43 3.57
C VAL A 761 50.99 32.39 4.65
N GLY A 762 50.65 31.09 4.59
CA GLY A 762 49.71 30.34 3.72
C GLY A 762 49.91 28.80 3.76
N GLN A 763 48.89 28.02 3.36
CA GLN A 763 48.90 26.55 3.00
C GLN A 763 49.34 25.52 4.08
N SER A 764 48.92 24.23 4.10
CA SER A 764 48.19 23.34 3.18
C SER A 764 47.50 22.15 3.91
N SER A 765 46.59 21.41 3.23
CA SER A 765 46.25 19.96 3.38
C SER A 765 45.80 19.39 4.75
N GLU A 766 44.94 18.39 4.92
CA GLU A 766 44.15 17.48 4.05
C GLU A 766 43.09 16.77 4.94
N GLY A 767 42.07 16.11 4.37
CA GLY A 767 41.32 15.05 5.08
C GLY A 767 39.79 15.18 5.19
N HIS A 768 39.08 14.55 4.25
CA HIS A 768 37.77 13.92 4.48
C HIS A 768 38.01 12.42 4.76
N PRO A 769 37.05 11.60 5.26
CA PRO A 769 35.61 11.57 4.96
C PRO A 769 34.76 11.98 6.21
N ASP A 770 33.59 11.47 6.60
CA ASP A 770 32.66 10.45 6.06
C ASP A 770 31.19 10.68 6.51
N SER A 771 30.32 9.84 5.96
CA SER A 771 28.93 9.49 6.30
C SER A 771 28.82 8.71 7.64
N GLN A 772 27.67 8.42 8.29
CA GLN A 772 26.23 8.48 7.96
C GLN A 772 25.40 8.64 9.31
N PRO A 773 24.09 8.30 9.50
CA PRO A 773 23.19 9.16 10.29
C PRO A 773 22.60 8.53 11.59
N ARG A 774 21.72 9.28 12.26
CA ARG A 774 20.62 8.79 13.11
C ARG A 774 19.38 9.65 12.93
#